data_AF-A0AAV2NZB0-F1
#
_entry.id   AF-A0AAV2NZB0-F1
#
_cell.length_a   1.000
_cell.length_b   1.000
_cell.length_c   1.000
_cell.angle_alpha   90.00
_cell.angle_beta   90.00
_cell.angle_gamma   90.00
#
_symmetry.space_group_name_H-M   'P 1'
#
loop_
_entity.id
_entity.type
_entity.pdbx_description
1 polymer ?
#
loop_
_entity_poly.entity_id
_entity_poly.type
_entity_poly.pdbx_seq_one_letter_code
_entity_poly.pdbx_strand_id
1 'polypeptide(L)'
;MSKRSADSGDTSSQPAIKKVQFEPILIGPISTLEEMDMKVLQFQNKKLAQRLEQRHRMEAELRQRIEQLEKRQMQDDAVLNVVNRYWNQLNEDIRVLLQRFDAETADESENKNENEATTSFLMQLSSWDKEELDEKLANRVQVSKRAVSKVVQAFDRLSQRNEKITLALKGEFDGEEAPNIDEVVRRANAEIQMENRNLQVINLQLHEKHHSTSLKMSRLQDTIMGKDTLAAELRNQVDDLQYELNKVRARNDKLEHHLGEAIEKLKAFQQIHGADEKGSNKPNTLVASSVSQTKLEDLQRELEETRELANNRLQELDKLHQQHRDTLKEVEKLKMDIRQLPESVIVETTEYKCLQSQFSVLYNESMQLKTQLDDARQQLQSSKNAHLRHIEMMESEELMAQKKLRGECIQLEDVLAQLRKEYEMLRIEFEQNLAANEQTGPINREMRHLITSLQNHNQQLKGEVHRYKRKYKEASTEIPRLKREVEELTAKLGQQTSQENKEGNNSDGSGKEEDASNSLPGSTQIKEESGVTIKRESGADEEVETIEVGESEGNKGTPDSLTLTSPTLKKEKDIKREKDIKKESVKTEHRDPAHRTKDGKMAESEIVRDLKAQLKKAVNEMKEMKLLLDMYKGVGKEQRDKVQLMAAERKTRAELEDLRQQVKKIQESKREERKKLADEDAQIKIKKLEEQAYNLQRQVAGQKQNCVWLQEEEALLNEMEVTGQAFEDMQEQNSRLIQQLREKDDANFKLMTERIKSNQLHKLAREEKDVLKEQVSTLTTQVEAANVVVRKLEEKERLLQNSLATVEKELALRQQAMEMHKRKAIESAQSAADLKLHLEKYHSQMKEAQQVVAEKTSSLEAEAYKTKRLQEEIAQLRRKVERMKKIELAETLDEVMAEELREYKETLTCPSCKVKRKDAVLTKCFHVFCWDCLRTRYETRQRKCPKCNCAFGANDYHRLYLST
;
A
#
# COMPACT_ATOMS: atom_id res chain seq x y z
N MET A 1 -15.60 -22.72 46.91
CA MET A 1 -16.56 -23.71 46.36
C MET A 1 -15.92 -24.44 45.19
N SER A 2 -16.63 -25.40 44.57
CA SER A 2 -16.13 -26.49 43.71
C SER A 2 -15.01 -26.15 42.72
N LYS A 3 -14.01 -27.04 42.64
CA LYS A 3 -13.18 -27.22 41.44
C LYS A 3 -14.09 -27.56 40.24
N ARG A 4 -13.73 -27.10 39.04
CA ARG A 4 -14.09 -27.76 37.77
C ARG A 4 -12.81 -27.99 36.98
N SER A 5 -12.72 -29.16 36.37
CA SER A 5 -11.57 -29.58 35.55
C SER A 5 -11.53 -28.80 34.24
N ALA A 6 -10.33 -28.56 33.70
CA ALA A 6 -10.18 -28.30 32.28
C ALA A 6 -10.44 -29.63 31.54
N ASP A 7 -11.30 -29.59 30.52
CA ASP A 7 -11.56 -30.71 29.63
C ASP A 7 -10.92 -30.40 28.27
N SER A 8 -10.02 -31.28 27.82
CA SER A 8 -9.21 -31.06 26.62
C SER A 8 -10.00 -31.46 25.38
N GLY A 9 -10.80 -30.52 24.87
CA GLY A 9 -11.71 -30.70 23.73
C GLY A 9 -11.03 -30.88 22.37
N ASP A 10 -10.22 -31.92 22.21
CA ASP A 10 -9.80 -32.39 20.89
C ASP A 10 -11.04 -32.84 20.11
N THR A 11 -11.34 -32.10 19.05
CA THR A 11 -12.54 -32.25 18.23
C THR A 11 -12.18 -32.42 16.76
N SER A 12 -11.12 -33.18 16.48
CA SER A 12 -10.72 -33.63 15.13
C SER A 12 -11.65 -34.70 14.53
N SER A 13 -12.92 -34.77 14.94
CA SER A 13 -13.90 -35.75 14.46
C SER A 13 -14.44 -35.37 13.07
N GLN A 14 -13.76 -35.86 12.03
CA GLN A 14 -14.28 -35.79 10.66
C GLN A 14 -15.72 -36.36 10.59
N PRO A 15 -16.67 -35.68 9.93
CA PRO A 15 -18.04 -36.18 9.83
C PRO A 15 -18.06 -37.47 9.00
N ALA A 16 -18.62 -38.53 9.59
CA ALA A 16 -18.63 -39.86 8.98
C ALA A 16 -19.24 -39.83 7.57
N ILE A 17 -18.49 -40.33 6.58
CA ILE A 17 -18.88 -40.33 5.16
C ILE A 17 -20.11 -41.22 4.97
N LYS A 18 -21.30 -40.62 4.94
CA LYS A 18 -22.55 -41.27 4.56
C LYS A 18 -22.43 -41.77 3.12
N LYS A 19 -22.22 -43.08 2.92
CA LYS A 19 -22.22 -43.71 1.59
C LYS A 19 -23.60 -43.53 0.94
N VAL A 20 -23.70 -42.60 -0.01
CA VAL A 20 -24.93 -42.38 -0.77
C VAL A 20 -25.14 -43.54 -1.73
N GLN A 21 -26.18 -44.33 -1.47
CA GLN A 21 -26.57 -45.48 -2.27
C GLN A 21 -27.66 -45.03 -3.26
N PHE A 22 -27.30 -44.98 -4.54
CA PHE A 22 -28.21 -44.55 -5.61
C PHE A 22 -29.14 -45.71 -6.00
N GLU A 23 -30.43 -45.39 -6.17
CA GLU A 23 -31.47 -46.37 -6.55
C GLU A 23 -31.24 -46.91 -7.98
N PRO A 24 -31.37 -48.24 -8.21
CA PRO A 24 -31.16 -48.81 -9.55
C PRO A 24 -32.27 -48.39 -10.53
N ILE A 25 -31.89 -47.73 -11.63
CA ILE A 25 -32.82 -47.39 -12.72
C ILE A 25 -32.80 -48.52 -13.74
N LEU A 26 -33.93 -49.17 -13.96
CA LEU A 26 -34.11 -50.15 -15.03
C LEU A 26 -34.13 -49.45 -16.39
N ILE A 27 -33.27 -49.89 -17.30
CA ILE A 27 -33.31 -49.49 -18.71
C ILE A 27 -34.36 -50.38 -19.40
N GLY A 28 -35.36 -49.76 -20.03
CA GLY A 28 -36.38 -50.48 -20.81
C GLY A 28 -35.80 -51.17 -22.06
N PRO A 29 -36.59 -52.01 -22.76
CA PRO A 29 -36.13 -52.80 -23.90
C PRO A 29 -35.43 -51.93 -24.96
N ILE A 30 -34.47 -52.54 -25.66
CA ILE A 30 -33.53 -51.86 -26.55
C ILE A 30 -33.53 -52.60 -27.90
N SER A 31 -33.64 -51.86 -28.99
CA SER A 31 -33.88 -52.39 -30.34
C SER A 31 -32.65 -52.27 -31.24
N THR A 32 -31.77 -51.29 -30.98
CA THR A 32 -30.54 -51.03 -31.74
C THR A 32 -29.38 -50.62 -30.83
N LEU A 33 -28.16 -50.67 -31.36
CA LEU A 33 -26.96 -50.23 -30.64
C LEU A 33 -26.98 -48.71 -30.35
N GLU A 34 -27.43 -47.90 -31.31
CA GLU A 34 -27.58 -46.44 -31.15
C GLU A 34 -28.60 -46.08 -30.05
N GLU A 35 -29.69 -46.86 -29.94
CA GLU A 35 -30.68 -46.69 -28.87
C GLU A 35 -30.07 -47.07 -27.50
N MET A 36 -29.19 -48.08 -27.46
CA MET A 36 -28.43 -48.43 -26.25
C MET A 36 -27.53 -47.27 -25.82
N ASP A 37 -26.68 -46.79 -26.72
CA ASP A 37 -25.69 -45.77 -26.41
C ASP A 37 -26.34 -44.42 -26.05
N MET A 38 -27.43 -44.05 -26.73
CA MET A 38 -28.23 -42.88 -26.35
C MET A 38 -28.85 -43.02 -24.95
N LYS A 39 -29.42 -44.19 -24.60
CA LYS A 39 -29.94 -44.45 -23.25
C LYS A 39 -28.82 -44.45 -22.18
N VAL A 40 -27.64 -44.98 -22.50
CA VAL A 40 -26.46 -44.96 -21.64
C VAL A 40 -25.95 -43.54 -21.41
N LEU A 41 -25.83 -42.71 -22.46
CA LEU A 41 -25.43 -41.30 -22.34
C LEU A 41 -26.45 -40.48 -21.54
N GLN A 42 -27.75 -40.69 -21.74
CA GLN A 42 -28.79 -40.06 -20.93
C GLN A 42 -28.68 -40.46 -19.44
N PHE A 43 -28.41 -41.74 -19.14
CA PHE A 43 -28.18 -42.21 -17.78
C PHE A 43 -26.89 -41.62 -17.16
N GLN A 44 -25.79 -41.57 -17.91
CA GLN A 44 -24.54 -40.95 -17.47
C GLN A 44 -24.72 -39.46 -17.16
N ASN A 45 -25.38 -38.70 -18.04
CA ASN A 45 -25.68 -37.29 -17.83
C ASN A 45 -26.61 -37.07 -16.63
N LYS A 46 -27.66 -37.89 -16.45
CA LYS A 46 -28.53 -37.84 -15.26
C LYS A 46 -27.74 -38.09 -13.97
N LYS A 47 -26.80 -39.03 -13.99
CA LYS A 47 -25.93 -39.37 -12.84
C LYS A 47 -24.84 -38.32 -12.57
N LEU A 48 -24.38 -37.61 -13.60
CA LEU A 48 -23.52 -36.44 -13.46
C LEU A 48 -24.29 -35.25 -12.87
N ALA A 49 -25.50 -34.97 -13.35
CA ALA A 49 -26.37 -33.93 -12.79
C ALA A 49 -26.65 -34.15 -11.30
N GLN A 50 -27.00 -35.39 -10.90
CA GLN A 50 -27.17 -35.74 -9.47
C GLN A 50 -25.90 -35.52 -8.64
N ARG A 51 -24.71 -35.79 -9.19
CA ARG A 51 -23.42 -35.53 -8.52
C ARG A 51 -23.12 -34.04 -8.40
N LEU A 52 -23.44 -33.24 -9.42
CA LEU A 52 -23.31 -31.78 -9.38
C LEU A 52 -24.28 -31.16 -8.38
N GLU A 53 -25.54 -31.61 -8.36
CA GLU A 53 -26.52 -31.15 -7.37
C GLU A 53 -26.09 -31.50 -5.93
N GLN A 54 -25.56 -32.71 -5.70
CA GLN A 54 -24.98 -33.10 -4.41
C GLN A 54 -23.75 -32.22 -4.04
N ARG A 55 -22.88 -31.91 -5.02
CA ARG A 55 -21.75 -30.99 -4.81
C ARG A 55 -22.23 -29.60 -4.39
N HIS A 56 -23.22 -29.02 -5.09
CA HIS A 56 -23.74 -27.70 -4.75
C HIS A 56 -24.48 -27.66 -3.41
N ARG A 57 -25.18 -28.74 -3.00
CA ARG A 57 -25.75 -28.83 -1.65
C ARG A 57 -24.65 -28.82 -0.58
N MET A 58 -23.61 -29.63 -0.74
CA MET A 58 -22.44 -29.65 0.16
C MET A 58 -21.68 -28.31 0.16
N GLU A 59 -21.58 -27.65 -1.00
CA GLU A 59 -21.00 -26.32 -1.14
C GLU A 59 -21.83 -25.27 -0.39
N ALA A 60 -23.16 -25.32 -0.48
CA ALA A 60 -24.06 -24.43 0.26
C ALA A 60 -24.01 -24.68 1.78
N GLU A 61 -23.95 -25.93 2.22
CA GLU A 61 -23.73 -26.31 3.63
C GLU A 61 -22.39 -25.75 4.15
N LEU A 62 -21.31 -25.86 3.37
CA LEU A 62 -19.99 -25.31 3.72
C LEU A 62 -19.98 -23.78 3.73
N ARG A 63 -20.61 -23.12 2.75
CA ARG A 63 -20.76 -21.66 2.70
C ARG A 63 -21.54 -21.14 3.90
N GLN A 64 -22.66 -21.77 4.25
CA GLN A 64 -23.43 -21.44 5.45
C GLN A 64 -22.61 -21.68 6.73
N ARG A 65 -21.76 -22.72 6.75
CA ARG A 65 -20.88 -22.97 7.90
C ARG A 65 -19.76 -21.93 8.04
N ILE A 66 -19.21 -21.45 6.93
CA ILE A 66 -18.26 -20.33 6.92
C ILE A 66 -18.95 -19.06 7.46
N GLU A 67 -20.12 -18.70 6.94
CA GLU A 67 -20.91 -17.54 7.40
C GLU A 67 -21.23 -17.60 8.92
N GLN A 68 -21.51 -18.80 9.46
CA GLN A 68 -21.69 -19.01 10.90
C GLN A 68 -20.39 -18.78 11.71
N LEU A 69 -19.25 -19.20 11.17
CA LEU A 69 -17.94 -19.05 11.82
C LEU A 69 -17.46 -17.59 11.77
N GLU A 70 -17.66 -16.89 10.65
CA GLU A 70 -17.39 -15.45 10.51
C GLU A 70 -18.26 -14.62 11.46
N LYS A 71 -19.56 -14.92 11.55
CA LYS A 71 -20.48 -14.28 12.50
C LYS A 71 -20.11 -14.53 13.95
N ARG A 72 -19.57 -15.71 14.27
CA ARG A 72 -19.02 -16.01 15.59
C ARG A 72 -17.72 -15.26 15.85
N GLN A 73 -16.80 -15.23 14.88
CA GLN A 73 -15.53 -14.52 15.00
C GLN A 73 -15.75 -13.05 15.33
N MET A 74 -16.66 -12.36 14.62
CA MET A 74 -17.02 -10.97 14.93
C MET A 74 -17.58 -10.77 16.36
N GLN A 75 -18.24 -11.79 16.95
CA GLN A 75 -18.71 -11.74 18.33
C GLN A 75 -17.56 -11.98 19.32
N ASP A 76 -16.73 -12.98 19.07
CA ASP A 76 -15.57 -13.32 19.90
C ASP A 76 -14.53 -12.16 19.88
N ASP A 77 -14.30 -11.52 18.73
CA ASP A 77 -13.49 -10.29 18.57
C ASP A 77 -14.05 -9.09 19.35
N ALA A 78 -15.37 -8.90 19.34
CA ALA A 78 -16.02 -7.84 20.13
C ALA A 78 -15.85 -8.07 21.64
N VAL A 79 -15.90 -9.32 22.09
CA VAL A 79 -15.60 -9.69 23.49
C VAL A 79 -14.12 -9.47 23.82
N LEU A 80 -13.19 -9.86 22.95
CA LEU A 80 -11.75 -9.62 23.13
C LEU A 80 -11.41 -8.12 23.24
N ASN A 81 -12.08 -7.27 22.45
CA ASN A 81 -11.95 -5.81 22.56
C ASN A 81 -12.36 -5.30 23.95
N VAL A 82 -13.49 -5.78 24.49
CA VAL A 82 -13.98 -5.41 25.82
C VAL A 82 -13.04 -5.91 26.92
N VAL A 83 -12.59 -7.16 26.85
CA VAL A 83 -11.63 -7.74 27.81
C VAL A 83 -10.31 -6.96 27.80
N ASN A 84 -9.77 -6.64 26.63
CA ASN A 84 -8.53 -5.89 26.50
C ASN A 84 -8.64 -4.48 27.09
N ARG A 85 -9.79 -3.80 26.92
CA ARG A 85 -10.06 -2.50 27.53
C ARG A 85 -10.06 -2.56 29.05
N TYR A 86 -10.76 -3.54 29.64
CA TYR A 86 -10.77 -3.71 31.10
C TYR A 86 -9.39 -4.13 31.66
N TRP A 87 -8.62 -4.93 30.93
CA TRP A 87 -7.27 -5.30 31.35
C TRP A 87 -6.30 -4.11 31.34
N ASN A 88 -6.40 -3.23 30.35
CA ASN A 88 -5.60 -2.01 30.31
C ASN A 88 -6.02 -1.01 31.39
N GLN A 89 -7.32 -0.88 31.68
CA GLN A 89 -7.79 -0.07 32.81
C GLN A 89 -7.24 -0.61 34.14
N LEU A 90 -7.31 -1.93 34.36
CA LEU A 90 -6.76 -2.57 35.57
C LEU A 90 -5.25 -2.30 35.73
N ASN A 91 -4.46 -2.40 34.66
CA ASN A 91 -3.03 -2.08 34.71
C ASN A 91 -2.78 -0.60 35.06
N GLU A 92 -3.56 0.33 34.50
CA GLU A 92 -3.44 1.76 34.80
C GLU A 92 -3.84 2.07 36.26
N ASP A 93 -4.95 1.50 36.73
CA ASP A 93 -5.41 1.68 38.11
C ASP A 93 -4.38 1.14 39.12
N ILE A 94 -3.76 0.00 38.84
CA ILE A 94 -2.65 -0.57 39.63
C ILE A 94 -1.43 0.36 39.62
N ARG A 95 -1.06 0.93 38.46
CA ARG A 95 0.08 1.86 38.36
C ARG A 95 -0.18 3.15 39.16
N VAL A 96 -1.38 3.71 39.08
CA VAL A 96 -1.78 4.90 39.85
C VAL A 96 -1.82 4.61 41.35
N LEU A 97 -2.17 3.39 41.76
CA LEU A 97 -2.06 2.95 43.16
C LEU A 97 -0.59 2.84 43.61
N LEU A 98 0.28 2.21 42.81
CA LEU A 98 1.72 2.12 43.10
C LEU A 98 2.36 3.51 43.24
N GLN A 99 2.09 4.42 42.31
CA GLN A 99 2.62 5.78 42.35
C GLN A 99 2.18 6.58 43.60
N ARG A 100 1.06 6.19 44.25
CA ARG A 100 0.56 6.80 45.49
C ARG A 100 1.08 6.14 46.77
N PHE A 101 1.38 4.84 46.74
CA PHE A 101 1.75 4.07 47.93
C PHE A 101 3.25 3.70 48.02
N ASP A 102 4.00 3.77 46.91
CA ASP A 102 5.42 3.37 46.82
C ASP A 102 6.35 4.55 46.44
N ALA A 103 5.87 5.79 46.64
CA ALA A 103 6.60 7.02 46.29
C ALA A 103 7.93 7.22 47.05
N GLU A 104 8.15 6.48 48.14
CA GLU A 104 9.40 6.47 48.91
C GLU A 104 10.44 5.43 48.38
N THR A 105 10.04 4.45 47.55
CA THR A 105 10.96 3.39 47.03
C THR A 105 10.83 3.05 45.54
N ALA A 106 10.10 3.84 44.74
CA ALA A 106 9.96 3.61 43.29
C ALA A 106 11.28 3.84 42.51
N ASP A 107 11.85 2.76 41.96
CA ASP A 107 13.01 2.82 41.06
C ASP A 107 12.58 3.28 39.64
N GLU A 108 13.05 4.46 39.23
CA GLU A 108 12.80 5.10 37.93
C GLU A 108 13.18 4.24 36.71
N SER A 109 13.98 3.18 36.89
CA SER A 109 14.40 2.30 35.79
C SER A 109 13.29 1.38 35.26
N GLU A 110 12.38 0.89 36.11
CA GLU A 110 11.38 -0.12 35.70
C GLU A 110 10.18 0.45 34.93
N ASN A 111 9.83 1.73 35.13
CA ASN A 111 8.64 2.39 34.54
C ASN A 111 8.63 2.43 32.99
N LYS A 112 9.73 2.10 32.32
CA LYS A 112 9.88 2.24 30.86
C LYS A 112 9.35 1.04 30.07
N ASN A 113 9.41 -0.17 30.61
CA ASN A 113 9.10 -1.40 29.85
C ASN A 113 7.59 -1.75 29.79
N GLU A 114 6.72 -1.16 30.61
CA GLU A 114 5.29 -1.53 30.63
C GLU A 114 4.44 -0.80 29.57
N ASN A 115 4.93 0.30 29.02
CA ASN A 115 4.12 1.22 28.20
C ASN A 115 4.00 0.79 26.72
N GLU A 116 5.00 0.14 26.14
CA GLU A 116 4.93 -0.32 24.75
C GLU A 116 4.05 -1.56 24.58
N ALA A 117 4.02 -2.46 25.56
CA ALA A 117 3.33 -3.75 25.46
C ALA A 117 1.79 -3.68 25.52
N THR A 118 1.22 -2.60 26.07
CA THR A 118 -0.22 -2.52 26.38
C THR A 118 -1.06 -1.89 25.27
N THR A 119 -0.46 -1.15 24.35
CA THR A 119 -1.19 -0.35 23.34
C THR A 119 -1.47 -1.07 22.02
N SER A 120 -0.68 -2.10 21.66
CA SER A 120 -0.80 -2.82 20.36
C SER A 120 -1.31 -4.27 20.46
N PHE A 121 -1.58 -4.78 21.66
CA PHE A 121 -1.80 -6.22 21.92
C PHE A 121 -2.82 -6.91 20.99
N LEU A 122 -3.99 -6.31 20.74
CA LEU A 122 -5.02 -6.89 19.86
C LEU A 122 -4.59 -7.00 18.38
N MET A 123 -3.69 -6.12 17.94
CA MET A 123 -3.19 -6.09 16.55
C MET A 123 -2.06 -7.10 16.32
N GLN A 124 -1.42 -7.57 17.39
CA GLN A 124 -0.43 -8.64 17.40
C GLN A 124 -1.10 -10.03 17.61
N LEU A 125 -2.21 -10.07 18.34
CA LEU A 125 -3.02 -11.27 18.63
C LEU A 125 -3.43 -12.04 17.36
N SER A 126 -3.68 -11.34 16.24
CA SER A 126 -4.01 -11.94 14.94
C SER A 126 -2.81 -12.30 14.07
N SER A 127 -1.58 -12.08 14.56
CA SER A 127 -0.33 -12.46 13.90
C SER A 127 0.43 -13.61 14.60
N TRP A 128 0.03 -13.97 15.83
CA TRP A 128 0.59 -15.11 16.55
C TRP A 128 -0.06 -16.41 16.13
N ASP A 129 0.74 -17.48 16.06
CA ASP A 129 0.21 -18.83 15.95
C ASP A 129 -0.27 -19.37 17.32
N LYS A 130 -0.78 -20.60 17.31
CA LYS A 130 -1.37 -21.22 18.50
C LYS A 130 -0.33 -21.49 19.61
N GLU A 131 0.94 -21.65 19.28
CA GLU A 131 2.00 -22.00 20.23
C GLU A 131 2.61 -20.73 20.85
N GLU A 132 2.79 -19.66 20.06
CA GLU A 132 3.18 -18.35 20.59
C GLU A 132 2.10 -17.71 21.48
N LEU A 133 0.82 -17.87 21.13
CA LEU A 133 -0.31 -17.18 21.78
C LEU A 133 -0.38 -17.42 23.29
N ASP A 134 -0.23 -18.67 23.75
CA ASP A 134 -0.27 -19.02 25.17
C ASP A 134 0.90 -18.41 25.94
N GLU A 135 2.10 -18.34 25.33
CA GLU A 135 3.27 -17.70 25.91
C GLU A 135 3.09 -16.18 26.04
N LYS A 136 2.55 -15.51 25.02
CA LYS A 136 2.35 -14.05 25.05
C LYS A 136 1.22 -13.66 26.03
N LEU A 137 0.17 -14.47 26.14
CA LEU A 137 -0.87 -14.33 27.17
C LEU A 137 -0.31 -14.55 28.58
N ALA A 138 0.49 -15.60 28.80
CA ALA A 138 1.13 -15.87 30.09
C ALA A 138 2.03 -14.71 30.54
N ASN A 139 2.85 -14.17 29.63
CA ASN A 139 3.70 -13.01 29.89
C ASN A 139 2.87 -11.78 30.31
N ARG A 140 1.81 -11.43 29.58
CA ARG A 140 0.94 -10.29 29.93
C ARG A 140 0.31 -10.47 31.32
N VAL A 141 -0.17 -11.67 31.63
CA VAL A 141 -0.72 -12.00 32.96
C VAL A 141 0.35 -11.92 34.05
N GLN A 142 1.60 -12.28 33.75
CA GLN A 142 2.69 -12.22 34.72
C GLN A 142 3.12 -10.79 35.04
N VAL A 143 3.09 -9.85 34.09
CA VAL A 143 3.31 -8.41 34.35
C VAL A 143 2.27 -7.89 35.35
N SER A 144 0.98 -8.06 35.05
CA SER A 144 -0.10 -7.62 35.96
C SER A 144 -0.01 -8.27 37.35
N LYS A 145 0.38 -9.55 37.44
CA LYS A 145 0.61 -10.24 38.73
C LYS A 145 1.77 -9.64 39.54
N ARG A 146 2.89 -9.26 38.90
CA ARG A 146 4.01 -8.58 39.57
C ARG A 146 3.58 -7.22 40.11
N ALA A 147 2.85 -6.44 39.31
CA ALA A 147 2.34 -5.13 39.74
C ALA A 147 1.36 -5.24 40.93
N VAL A 148 0.43 -6.20 40.93
CA VAL A 148 -0.43 -6.48 42.11
C VAL A 148 0.40 -6.90 43.33
N SER A 149 1.44 -7.73 43.16
CA SER A 149 2.30 -8.15 44.27
C SER A 149 3.04 -6.98 44.91
N LYS A 150 3.46 -5.98 44.13
CA LYS A 150 4.02 -4.72 44.66
C LYS A 150 2.98 -3.92 45.47
N VAL A 151 1.73 -3.81 45.00
CA VAL A 151 0.66 -3.11 45.75
C VAL A 151 0.41 -3.78 47.10
N VAL A 152 0.39 -5.12 47.15
CA VAL A 152 0.25 -5.87 48.40
C VAL A 152 1.43 -5.58 49.35
N GLN A 153 2.68 -5.63 48.86
CA GLN A 153 3.85 -5.31 49.67
C GLN A 153 3.85 -3.87 50.20
N ALA A 154 3.42 -2.89 49.39
CA ALA A 154 3.29 -1.50 49.83
C ALA A 154 2.21 -1.35 50.92
N PHE A 155 1.08 -2.06 50.77
CA PHE A 155 0.02 -2.10 51.78
C PHE A 155 0.47 -2.79 53.07
N ASP A 156 1.21 -3.90 52.99
CA ASP A 156 1.75 -4.60 54.16
C ASP A 156 2.75 -3.71 54.93
N ARG A 157 3.65 -3.01 54.23
CA ARG A 157 4.56 -2.01 54.83
C ARG A 157 3.78 -0.88 55.52
N LEU A 158 2.74 -0.35 54.87
CA LEU A 158 1.88 0.70 55.41
C LEU A 158 1.13 0.22 56.66
N SER A 159 0.60 -1.01 56.62
CA SER A 159 -0.09 -1.65 57.75
C SER A 159 0.85 -1.82 58.94
N GLN A 160 2.05 -2.37 58.74
CA GLN A 160 3.07 -2.52 59.79
C GLN A 160 3.55 -1.16 60.35
N ARG A 161 3.65 -0.12 59.51
CA ARG A 161 3.96 1.26 59.96
C ARG A 161 2.85 1.79 60.86
N ASN A 162 1.59 1.64 60.45
CA ASN A 162 0.43 2.08 61.22
C ASN A 162 0.24 1.28 62.52
N GLU A 163 0.51 -0.03 62.50
CA GLU A 163 0.47 -0.89 63.69
C GLU A 163 1.54 -0.51 64.71
N LYS A 164 2.80 -0.31 64.27
CA LYS A 164 3.89 0.19 65.14
C LYS A 164 3.57 1.56 65.74
N ILE A 165 3.00 2.48 64.96
CA ILE A 165 2.53 3.79 65.44
C ILE A 165 1.38 3.61 66.45
N THR A 166 0.45 2.68 66.21
CA THR A 166 -0.68 2.41 67.11
C THR A 166 -0.22 1.81 68.43
N LEU A 167 0.73 0.88 68.44
CA LEU A 167 1.33 0.32 69.65
C LEU A 167 2.10 1.38 70.44
N ALA A 168 2.89 2.22 69.75
CA ALA A 168 3.60 3.34 70.38
C ALA A 168 2.62 4.36 71.01
N LEU A 169 1.51 4.68 70.34
CA LEU A 169 0.47 5.58 70.86
C LEU A 169 -0.32 4.99 72.03
N LYS A 170 -0.34 3.66 72.21
CA LYS A 170 -0.92 2.98 73.37
C LYS A 170 0.05 2.77 74.52
N GLY A 171 1.35 2.94 74.30
CA GLY A 171 2.41 2.58 75.26
C GLY A 171 2.75 1.09 75.29
N GLU A 172 2.27 0.30 74.32
CA GLU A 172 2.48 -1.15 74.20
C GLU A 172 3.71 -1.46 73.33
N PHE A 173 4.82 -0.73 73.51
CA PHE A 173 6.00 -0.81 72.64
C PHE A 173 7.17 -1.55 73.33
N ASP A 174 7.28 -2.85 73.04
CA ASP A 174 8.10 -3.83 73.77
C ASP A 174 9.61 -3.81 73.39
N GLY A 175 10.18 -2.61 73.24
CA GLY A 175 11.59 -2.38 72.88
C GLY A 175 12.34 -1.61 73.96
N GLU A 176 13.56 -2.03 74.29
CA GLU A 176 14.41 -1.31 75.26
C GLU A 176 14.70 0.12 74.79
N GLU A 177 14.53 1.07 75.71
CA GLU A 177 14.48 2.53 75.47
C GLU A 177 13.55 2.96 74.33
N ALA A 178 12.28 3.20 74.68
CA ALA A 178 11.34 3.95 73.84
C ALA A 178 12.02 5.25 73.34
N PRO A 179 12.25 5.41 72.01
CA PRO A 179 13.10 6.49 71.51
C PRO A 179 12.59 7.85 71.96
N ASN A 180 13.48 8.66 72.54
CA ASN A 180 13.11 9.98 73.07
C ASN A 180 12.40 10.79 71.98
N ILE A 181 11.09 11.00 72.15
CA ILE A 181 10.21 11.58 71.13
C ILE A 181 10.72 12.96 70.72
N ASP A 182 11.26 13.74 71.65
CA ASP A 182 11.80 15.06 71.34
C ASP A 182 13.04 14.98 70.45
N GLU A 183 13.88 13.94 70.57
CA GLU A 183 15.02 13.75 69.67
C GLU A 183 14.62 13.14 68.31
N VAL A 184 13.68 12.20 68.27
CA VAL A 184 13.15 11.66 66.99
C VAL A 184 12.46 12.76 66.19
N VAL A 185 11.62 13.59 66.85
CA VAL A 185 10.98 14.76 66.24
C VAL A 185 12.02 15.79 65.81
N ARG A 186 13.06 16.06 66.62
CA ARG A 186 14.15 16.98 66.25
C ARG A 186 14.96 16.51 65.05
N ARG A 187 15.19 15.19 64.92
CA ARG A 187 15.88 14.56 63.78
C ARG A 187 15.02 14.63 62.51
N ALA A 188 13.76 14.19 62.60
CA ALA A 188 12.81 14.29 61.48
C ALA A 188 12.58 15.75 61.03
N ASN A 189 12.55 16.71 61.96
CA ASN A 189 12.45 18.14 61.64
C ASN A 189 13.73 18.67 60.96
N ALA A 190 14.92 18.19 61.35
CA ALA A 190 16.17 18.51 60.66
C ALA A 190 16.22 17.93 59.24
N GLU A 191 15.73 16.70 59.04
CA GLU A 191 15.59 16.05 57.73
C GLU A 191 14.58 16.78 56.84
N ILE A 192 13.39 17.13 57.36
CA ILE A 192 12.37 17.93 56.67
C ILE A 192 12.91 19.34 56.34
N GLN A 193 13.73 19.95 57.18
CA GLN A 193 14.39 21.22 56.88
C GLN A 193 15.47 21.09 55.81
N MET A 194 16.22 19.98 55.78
CA MET A 194 17.18 19.70 54.72
C MET A 194 16.45 19.51 53.39
N GLU A 195 15.37 18.74 53.36
CA GLU A 195 14.61 18.51 52.13
C GLU A 195 13.84 19.75 51.68
N ASN A 196 13.35 20.59 52.58
CA ASN A 196 12.84 21.92 52.21
C ASN A 196 13.91 22.79 51.53
N ARG A 197 15.19 22.72 51.96
CA ARG A 197 16.30 23.43 51.29
C ARG A 197 16.61 22.82 49.93
N ASN A 198 16.59 21.50 49.80
CA ASN A 198 16.76 20.80 48.51
C ASN A 198 15.65 21.20 47.52
N LEU A 199 14.39 21.14 47.94
CA LEU A 199 13.23 21.55 47.16
C LEU A 199 13.27 23.04 46.80
N GLN A 200 13.71 23.92 47.70
CA GLN A 200 13.94 25.34 47.39
C GLN A 200 15.02 25.53 46.32
N VAL A 201 16.15 24.82 46.40
CA VAL A 201 17.21 24.88 45.37
C VAL A 201 16.73 24.34 44.02
N ILE A 202 16.00 23.21 44.01
CA ILE A 202 15.42 22.64 42.79
C ILE A 202 14.37 23.58 42.19
N ASN A 203 13.50 24.18 43.02
CA ASN A 203 12.50 25.15 42.59
C ASN A 203 13.16 26.41 41.99
N LEU A 204 14.22 26.95 42.61
CA LEU A 204 15.00 28.05 42.05
C LEU A 204 15.64 27.69 40.70
N GLN A 205 16.25 26.50 40.57
CA GLN A 205 16.79 26.02 39.29
C GLN A 205 15.72 25.83 38.21
N LEU A 206 14.52 25.39 38.59
CA LEU A 206 13.38 25.26 37.67
C LEU A 206 12.86 26.63 37.23
N HIS A 207 12.78 27.61 38.14
CA HIS A 207 12.44 28.99 37.78
C HIS A 207 13.51 29.64 36.88
N GLU A 208 14.80 29.42 37.12
CA GLU A 208 15.88 29.88 36.25
C GLU A 208 15.79 29.24 34.85
N LYS A 209 15.61 27.92 34.77
CA LYS A 209 15.42 27.20 33.50
C LYS A 209 14.16 27.65 32.76
N HIS A 210 13.06 27.88 33.48
CA HIS A 210 11.82 28.42 32.91
C HIS A 210 12.02 29.83 32.36
N HIS A 211 12.66 30.73 33.12
CA HIS A 211 12.97 32.09 32.68
C HIS A 211 13.90 32.10 31.45
N SER A 212 14.96 31.28 31.46
CA SER A 212 15.88 31.11 30.32
C SER A 212 15.15 30.57 29.06
N THR A 213 14.18 29.67 29.24
CA THR A 213 13.36 29.11 28.15
C THR A 213 12.34 30.13 27.64
N SER A 214 11.70 30.88 28.54
CA SER A 214 10.78 31.97 28.20
C SER A 214 11.48 33.09 27.42
N LEU A 215 12.69 33.50 27.83
CA LEU A 215 13.53 34.44 27.08
C LEU A 215 13.90 33.94 25.68
N LYS A 216 14.18 32.63 25.52
CA LYS A 216 14.41 32.03 24.19
C LYS A 216 13.14 32.03 23.34
N MET A 217 11.99 31.71 23.93
CA MET A 217 10.71 31.73 23.25
C MET A 217 10.36 33.15 22.76
N SER A 218 10.52 34.16 23.63
CA SER A 218 10.33 35.57 23.25
C SER A 218 11.19 35.95 22.04
N ARG A 219 12.50 35.68 22.07
CA ARG A 219 13.41 36.01 20.96
C ARG A 219 13.02 35.33 19.64
N LEU A 220 12.51 34.09 19.70
CA LEU A 220 12.00 33.39 18.51
C LEU A 220 10.68 34.01 18.03
N GLN A 221 9.79 34.39 18.94
CA GLN A 221 8.54 35.09 18.62
C GLN A 221 8.79 36.47 18.01
N ASP A 222 9.73 37.25 18.55
CA ASP A 222 10.21 38.53 18.00
C ASP A 222 10.77 38.35 16.58
N THR A 223 11.53 37.27 16.37
CA THR A 223 12.10 36.93 15.05
C THR A 223 11.02 36.54 14.04
N ILE A 224 10.01 35.77 14.44
CA ILE A 224 8.86 35.39 13.61
C ILE A 224 8.04 36.64 13.25
N MET A 225 7.69 37.46 14.24
CA MET A 225 6.95 38.72 14.05
C MET A 225 7.67 39.64 13.05
N GLY A 226 8.99 39.80 13.17
CA GLY A 226 9.79 40.58 12.20
C GLY A 226 9.80 40.00 10.78
N LYS A 227 9.66 38.68 10.61
CA LYS A 227 9.48 38.05 9.29
C LYS A 227 8.07 38.23 8.74
N ASP A 228 7.04 38.18 9.59
CA ASP A 228 5.66 38.42 9.19
C ASP A 228 5.42 39.88 8.79
N THR A 229 6.04 40.85 9.49
CA THR A 229 6.04 42.26 9.10
C THR A 229 6.69 42.45 7.74
N LEU A 230 7.90 41.91 7.51
CA LEU A 230 8.57 41.98 6.21
C LEU A 230 7.75 41.30 5.09
N ALA A 231 7.06 40.20 5.39
CA ALA A 231 6.16 39.56 4.43
C ALA A 231 4.90 40.41 4.15
N ALA A 232 4.41 41.19 5.12
CA ALA A 232 3.33 42.16 4.89
C ALA A 232 3.81 43.35 4.05
N GLU A 233 4.99 43.90 4.33
CA GLU A 233 5.60 44.97 3.52
C GLU A 233 5.80 44.54 2.05
N LEU A 234 6.31 43.33 1.82
CA LEU A 234 6.48 42.79 0.46
C LEU A 234 5.15 42.52 -0.25
N ARG A 235 4.08 42.15 0.46
CA ARG A 235 2.73 42.04 -0.10
C ARG A 235 2.18 43.41 -0.50
N ASN A 236 2.30 44.41 0.38
CA ASN A 236 1.88 45.79 0.09
C ASN A 236 2.63 46.35 -1.13
N GLN A 237 3.94 46.13 -1.25
CA GLN A 237 4.72 46.52 -2.44
C GLN A 237 4.25 45.82 -3.72
N VAL A 238 3.86 44.55 -3.65
CA VAL A 238 3.28 43.82 -4.79
C VAL A 238 1.90 44.37 -5.16
N ASP A 239 1.09 44.78 -4.19
CA ASP A 239 -0.23 45.36 -4.43
C ASP A 239 -0.13 46.80 -4.98
N ASP A 240 0.81 47.61 -4.49
CA ASP A 240 1.16 48.94 -5.03
C ASP A 240 1.64 48.84 -6.49
N LEU A 241 2.51 47.87 -6.80
CA LEU A 241 2.99 47.62 -8.16
C LEU A 241 1.87 47.11 -9.08
N GLN A 242 0.95 46.29 -8.58
CA GLN A 242 -0.26 45.90 -9.32
C GLN A 242 -1.20 47.09 -9.54
N TYR A 243 -1.35 47.97 -8.55
CA TYR A 243 -2.16 49.18 -8.68
C TYR A 243 -1.57 50.12 -9.74
N GLU A 244 -0.26 50.41 -9.70
CA GLU A 244 0.39 51.23 -10.72
C GLU A 244 0.36 50.55 -12.11
N LEU A 245 0.54 49.23 -12.21
CA LEU A 245 0.37 48.51 -13.47
C LEU A 245 -1.06 48.65 -14.04
N ASN A 246 -2.08 48.50 -13.20
CA ASN A 246 -3.48 48.62 -13.62
C ASN A 246 -3.88 50.09 -13.89
N LYS A 247 -3.27 51.06 -13.20
CA LYS A 247 -3.40 52.50 -13.44
C LYS A 247 -2.71 52.92 -14.74
N VAL A 248 -1.56 52.33 -15.09
CA VAL A 248 -0.90 52.49 -16.39
C VAL A 248 -1.72 51.84 -17.51
N ARG A 249 -2.26 50.63 -17.32
CA ARG A 249 -3.21 50.00 -18.25
C ARG A 249 -4.44 50.87 -18.47
N ALA A 250 -5.16 51.24 -17.41
CA ALA A 250 -6.33 52.11 -17.51
C ALA A 250 -6.01 53.51 -18.06
N ARG A 251 -4.75 53.99 -17.98
CA ARG A 251 -4.29 55.19 -18.68
C ARG A 251 -4.04 54.92 -20.17
N ASN A 252 -3.51 53.76 -20.53
CA ASN A 252 -3.32 53.33 -21.91
C ASN A 252 -4.67 53.08 -22.60
N ASP A 253 -5.58 52.36 -21.95
CA ASP A 253 -6.97 52.16 -22.39
C ASP A 253 -7.67 53.51 -22.60
N LYS A 254 -7.48 54.47 -21.68
CA LYS A 254 -7.98 55.85 -21.84
C LYS A 254 -7.26 56.61 -22.95
N LEU A 255 -6.00 56.34 -23.25
CA LEU A 255 -5.28 56.97 -24.37
C LEU A 255 -5.70 56.37 -25.71
N GLU A 256 -5.97 55.07 -25.79
CA GLU A 256 -6.59 54.43 -26.96
C GLU A 256 -8.03 54.92 -27.17
N HIS A 257 -8.81 55.01 -26.08
CA HIS A 257 -10.16 55.55 -26.13
C HIS A 257 -10.17 57.05 -26.47
N HIS A 258 -9.27 57.86 -25.90
CA HIS A 258 -9.12 59.27 -26.28
C HIS A 258 -8.47 59.47 -27.64
N LEU A 259 -7.71 58.52 -28.18
CA LEU A 259 -7.26 58.54 -29.58
C LEU A 259 -8.46 58.31 -30.51
N GLY A 260 -9.30 57.32 -30.21
CA GLY A 260 -10.59 57.12 -30.88
C GLY A 260 -11.51 58.33 -30.76
N GLU A 261 -11.74 58.85 -29.55
CA GLU A 261 -12.53 60.04 -29.32
C GLU A 261 -11.89 61.30 -29.92
N ALA A 262 -10.58 61.44 -30.05
CA ALA A 262 -9.96 62.58 -30.73
C ALA A 262 -10.16 62.47 -32.25
N ILE A 263 -10.06 61.26 -32.80
CA ILE A 263 -10.46 60.95 -34.19
C ILE A 263 -11.95 61.28 -34.40
N GLU A 264 -12.81 61.21 -33.37
CA GLU A 264 -14.22 61.59 -33.43
C GLU A 264 -14.50 63.08 -33.13
N LYS A 265 -13.82 63.69 -32.17
CA LYS A 265 -14.07 65.05 -31.69
C LYS A 265 -13.33 66.09 -32.54
N LEU A 266 -12.32 65.71 -33.31
CA LEU A 266 -11.89 66.50 -34.48
C LEU A 266 -12.98 66.59 -35.57
N LYS A 267 -13.96 65.65 -35.61
CA LYS A 267 -15.15 65.76 -36.46
C LYS A 267 -16.23 66.71 -35.88
N ALA A 268 -16.04 67.24 -34.65
CA ALA A 268 -17.11 67.91 -33.91
C ALA A 268 -16.73 69.27 -33.28
N PHE A 269 -15.54 69.41 -32.69
CA PHE A 269 -15.29 70.49 -31.74
C PHE A 269 -14.79 71.80 -32.34
N GLN A 270 -15.75 72.58 -32.79
CA GLN A 270 -15.55 73.94 -33.24
C GLN A 270 -16.25 75.04 -32.20
N GLN A 271 -16.11 75.16 -30.75
CA GLN A 271 -16.75 76.12 -29.59
C GLN A 271 -16.38 76.31 -27.91
N ILE A 272 -16.41 77.50 -27.09
CA ILE A 272 -16.88 78.01 -25.59
C ILE A 272 -16.29 77.85 -23.97
N HIS A 273 -16.46 78.80 -22.87
CA HIS A 273 -15.95 78.93 -21.31
C HIS A 273 -16.73 79.86 -20.11
N GLY A 274 -16.59 80.27 -18.70
CA GLY A 274 -15.86 80.26 -17.25
C GLY A 274 -16.27 81.25 -15.90
N ALA A 275 -15.84 81.23 -14.49
CA ALA A 275 -16.27 82.10 -13.17
C ALA A 275 -15.54 82.22 -11.60
N ASP A 276 -15.99 83.01 -10.46
CA ASP A 276 -15.89 83.03 -8.81
C ASP A 276 -15.22 84.07 -7.60
N GLU A 277 -15.47 84.11 -6.17
CA GLU A 277 -14.81 84.91 -4.88
C GLU A 277 -15.42 85.25 -3.29
N LYS A 278 -14.72 85.70 -2.07
CA LYS A 278 -15.14 85.90 -0.48
C LYS A 278 -14.37 86.80 0.78
N GLY A 279 -14.76 87.02 2.18
CA GLY A 279 -14.04 87.77 3.48
C GLY A 279 -14.57 88.08 5.10
N SER A 280 -13.85 88.61 6.26
CA SER A 280 -14.25 88.99 7.83
C SER A 280 -13.19 89.61 9.05
N ASN A 281 -13.15 90.02 10.46
CA ASN A 281 -13.84 90.63 11.83
C ASN A 281 -13.09 90.79 13.40
N LYS A 282 -13.27 91.74 14.53
CA LYS A 282 -12.93 91.75 16.17
C LYS A 282 -12.80 93.02 17.35
N PRO A 283 -12.79 92.97 18.82
CA PRO A 283 -12.78 94.06 20.06
C PRO A 283 -12.17 93.98 21.69
N ASN A 284 -12.15 94.97 22.77
CA ASN A 284 -11.73 95.00 24.38
C ASN A 284 -11.91 96.34 25.46
N THR A 285 -11.61 96.80 26.84
CA THR A 285 -11.12 96.64 28.42
C THR A 285 -11.14 97.98 29.52
N LEU A 286 -10.86 98.40 30.91
CA LEU A 286 -10.61 98.21 32.53
C LEU A 286 -10.49 99.57 33.61
N VAL A 287 -10.22 99.91 35.01
CA VAL A 287 -9.96 99.53 36.60
C VAL A 287 -10.14 100.54 38.00
N ALA A 288 -9.33 100.76 39.21
CA ALA A 288 -9.64 101.22 40.77
C ALA A 288 -8.72 102.06 41.97
N SER A 289 -9.02 102.32 43.39
CA SER A 289 -8.32 103.20 44.63
C SER A 289 -8.66 103.28 46.33
N SER A 290 -7.90 103.83 47.46
CA SER A 290 -8.21 104.08 49.07
C SER A 290 -7.25 104.84 50.28
N VAL A 291 -7.54 105.20 51.69
CA VAL A 291 -6.65 105.60 53.05
C VAL A 291 -7.09 106.41 54.52
N SER A 292 -6.46 106.37 55.85
CA SER A 292 -6.35 107.27 57.21
C SER A 292 -5.27 106.84 58.38
N GLN A 293 -4.83 107.59 59.48
CA GLN A 293 -3.45 107.45 60.19
C GLN A 293 -3.15 107.32 61.76
N THR A 294 -1.89 106.94 62.13
CA THR A 294 -1.12 106.59 63.40
C THR A 294 -1.78 105.90 64.60
N LYS A 295 -2.63 106.57 65.39
CA LYS A 295 -3.43 105.87 66.43
C LYS A 295 -4.82 105.51 65.95
N LEU A 296 -5.17 105.96 64.75
CA LEU A 296 -5.95 105.12 63.88
C LEU A 296 -5.06 103.97 63.37
N GLU A 297 -3.82 104.14 62.87
CA GLU A 297 -2.97 103.00 62.41
C GLU A 297 -2.74 101.88 63.45
N ASP A 298 -2.57 102.12 64.76
CA ASP A 298 -2.40 101.00 65.73
C ASP A 298 -3.70 100.18 65.89
N LEU A 299 -4.83 100.86 66.08
CA LEU A 299 -6.14 100.21 66.21
C LEU A 299 -6.69 99.73 64.87
N GLN A 300 -6.26 100.34 63.76
CA GLN A 300 -6.42 99.85 62.41
C GLN A 300 -5.53 98.65 62.19
N ARG A 301 -4.29 98.61 62.66
CA ARG A 301 -3.42 97.43 62.52
C ARG A 301 -4.04 96.27 63.27
N GLU A 302 -4.54 96.43 64.49
CA GLU A 302 -5.31 95.37 65.16
C GLU A 302 -6.62 95.02 64.41
N LEU A 303 -7.31 96.01 63.82
CA LEU A 303 -8.55 95.83 63.05
C LEU A 303 -8.33 95.35 61.59
N GLU A 304 -7.12 95.46 61.07
CA GLU A 304 -6.67 95.11 59.72
C GLU A 304 -5.91 93.78 59.79
N GLU A 305 -5.18 93.47 60.85
CA GLU A 305 -4.76 92.12 61.24
C GLU A 305 -5.99 91.23 61.49
N THR A 306 -7.03 91.72 62.19
CA THR A 306 -8.27 90.93 62.38
C THR A 306 -9.17 90.88 61.14
N ARG A 307 -9.19 91.92 60.30
CA ARG A 307 -9.83 91.85 58.97
C ARG A 307 -9.04 90.98 57.99
N GLU A 308 -7.72 90.97 58.03
CA GLU A 308 -6.87 90.06 57.24
C GLU A 308 -7.07 88.65 57.76
N LEU A 309 -7.08 88.39 59.07
CA LEU A 309 -7.38 87.06 59.60
C LEU A 309 -8.79 86.59 59.21
N ALA A 310 -9.78 87.49 59.17
CA ALA A 310 -11.13 87.19 58.68
C ALA A 310 -11.16 86.96 57.14
N ASN A 311 -10.50 87.80 56.36
CA ASN A 311 -10.39 87.68 54.90
C ASN A 311 -9.56 86.46 54.48
N ASN A 312 -8.52 86.12 55.23
CA ASN A 312 -7.67 84.95 55.01
C ASN A 312 -8.47 83.69 55.32
N ARG A 313 -9.23 83.65 56.43
CA ARG A 313 -10.20 82.56 56.71
C ARG A 313 -11.32 82.48 55.69
N LEU A 314 -11.78 83.62 55.14
CA LEU A 314 -12.78 83.65 54.08
C LEU A 314 -12.20 83.13 52.76
N GLN A 315 -10.99 83.55 52.37
CA GLN A 315 -10.27 83.02 51.20
C GLN A 315 -9.87 81.55 51.37
N GLU A 316 -9.60 81.10 52.59
CA GLU A 316 -9.31 79.70 52.92
C GLU A 316 -10.58 78.85 52.83
N LEU A 317 -11.73 79.35 53.32
CA LEU A 317 -13.05 78.76 53.11
C LEU A 317 -13.46 78.76 51.63
N ASP A 318 -13.20 79.83 50.87
CA ASP A 318 -13.49 79.89 49.44
C ASP A 318 -12.56 78.97 48.63
N LYS A 319 -11.28 78.84 49.01
CA LYS A 319 -10.36 77.83 48.47
C LYS A 319 -10.84 76.41 48.79
N LEU A 320 -11.29 76.14 50.02
CA LEU A 320 -11.83 74.84 50.41
C LEU A 320 -13.15 74.53 49.66
N HIS A 321 -14.06 75.49 49.51
CA HIS A 321 -15.27 75.35 48.70
C HIS A 321 -14.95 75.21 47.20
N GLN A 322 -13.86 75.79 46.71
CA GLN A 322 -13.41 75.61 45.34
C GLN A 322 -12.82 74.21 45.14
N GLN A 323 -11.87 73.80 46.00
CA GLN A 323 -11.30 72.45 46.03
C GLN A 323 -12.38 71.37 46.16
N HIS A 324 -13.38 71.55 47.04
CA HIS A 324 -14.49 70.62 47.22
C HIS A 324 -15.38 70.56 45.96
N ARG A 325 -15.63 71.70 45.29
CA ARG A 325 -16.38 71.70 44.02
C ARG A 325 -15.59 71.05 42.89
N ASP A 326 -14.27 71.21 42.84
CA ASP A 326 -13.44 70.65 41.79
C ASP A 326 -13.19 69.15 41.99
N THR A 327 -12.99 68.68 43.23
CA THR A 327 -12.99 67.24 43.55
C THR A 327 -14.36 66.59 43.35
N LEU A 328 -15.48 67.29 43.56
CA LEU A 328 -16.81 66.78 43.17
C LEU A 328 -16.95 66.62 41.64
N LYS A 329 -16.47 67.57 40.84
CA LYS A 329 -16.44 67.42 39.37
C LYS A 329 -15.55 66.26 38.95
N GLU A 330 -14.40 66.09 39.58
CA GLU A 330 -13.47 65.00 39.30
C GLU A 330 -14.07 63.63 39.66
N VAL A 331 -14.77 63.52 40.79
CA VAL A 331 -15.52 62.32 41.17
C VAL A 331 -16.68 62.01 40.22
N GLU A 332 -17.45 63.01 39.78
CA GLU A 332 -18.50 62.80 38.77
C GLU A 332 -17.92 62.43 37.40
N LYS A 333 -16.79 63.03 36.99
CA LYS A 333 -16.07 62.66 35.77
C LYS A 333 -15.59 61.21 35.84
N LEU A 334 -14.90 60.83 36.92
CA LEU A 334 -14.42 59.45 37.11
C LEU A 334 -15.57 58.44 37.15
N LYS A 335 -16.76 58.79 37.70
CA LYS A 335 -17.97 57.95 37.60
C LYS A 335 -18.47 57.81 36.16
N MET A 336 -18.37 58.83 35.32
CA MET A 336 -18.71 58.72 33.89
C MET A 336 -17.67 57.87 33.15
N ASP A 337 -16.39 58.14 33.35
CA ASP A 337 -15.26 57.41 32.75
C ASP A 337 -15.32 55.90 33.09
N ILE A 338 -15.74 55.54 34.31
CA ILE A 338 -15.96 54.15 34.74
C ILE A 338 -17.23 53.53 34.12
N ARG A 339 -18.30 54.30 33.93
CA ARG A 339 -19.57 53.83 33.34
C ARG A 339 -19.53 53.68 31.82
N GLN A 340 -18.67 54.43 31.16
CA GLN A 340 -18.44 54.40 29.72
C GLN A 340 -16.94 54.20 29.46
N LEU A 341 -16.39 53.09 29.99
CA LEU A 341 -15.01 52.69 29.69
C LEU A 341 -14.83 52.65 28.16
N PRO A 342 -13.95 53.48 27.57
CA PRO A 342 -13.75 53.46 26.12
C PRO A 342 -13.23 52.10 25.68
N GLU A 343 -13.69 51.62 24.52
CA GLU A 343 -13.27 50.31 24.00
C GLU A 343 -11.75 50.23 23.79
N SER A 344 -11.09 51.35 23.49
CA SER A 344 -9.62 51.45 23.46
C SER A 344 -8.96 51.10 24.79
N VAL A 345 -9.52 51.52 25.93
CA VAL A 345 -9.00 51.19 27.27
C VAL A 345 -9.16 49.70 27.55
N ILE A 346 -10.28 49.10 27.12
CA ILE A 346 -10.52 47.66 27.25
C ILE A 346 -9.51 46.88 26.39
N VAL A 347 -9.33 47.27 25.12
CA VAL A 347 -8.35 46.69 24.19
C VAL A 347 -6.90 46.89 24.67
N GLU A 348 -6.64 47.96 25.44
CA GLU A 348 -5.34 48.20 26.05
C GLU A 348 -5.03 47.32 27.27
N THR A 349 -6.03 46.69 27.89
CA THR A 349 -5.81 45.80 29.05
C THR A 349 -4.95 44.59 28.72
N THR A 350 -4.19 44.13 29.73
CA THR A 350 -3.42 42.88 29.70
C THR A 350 -4.28 41.66 29.41
N GLU A 351 -5.48 41.64 29.97
CA GLU A 351 -6.49 40.59 29.89
C GLU A 351 -7.01 40.46 28.45
N TYR A 352 -7.43 41.56 27.83
CA TYR A 352 -7.89 41.58 26.44
C TYR A 352 -6.76 41.18 25.49
N LYS A 353 -5.55 41.76 25.64
CA LYS A 353 -4.39 41.42 24.79
C LYS A 353 -3.99 39.95 24.89
N CYS A 354 -4.03 39.37 26.09
CA CYS A 354 -3.76 37.96 26.30
C CYS A 354 -4.83 37.08 25.63
N LEU A 355 -6.11 37.43 25.77
CA LEU A 355 -7.22 36.70 25.13
C LEU A 355 -7.20 36.84 23.60
N GLN A 356 -6.87 38.02 23.08
CA GLN A 356 -6.68 38.30 21.66
C GLN A 356 -5.53 37.47 21.09
N SER A 357 -4.39 37.40 21.79
CA SER A 357 -3.25 36.55 21.40
C SER A 357 -3.63 35.07 21.38
N GLN A 358 -4.34 34.57 22.39
CA GLN A 358 -4.82 33.18 22.44
C GLN A 358 -5.80 32.88 21.29
N PHE A 359 -6.74 33.78 21.02
CA PHE A 359 -7.66 33.66 19.90
C PHE A 359 -6.93 33.65 18.54
N SER A 360 -5.94 34.52 18.34
CA SER A 360 -5.14 34.55 17.11
C SER A 360 -4.36 33.27 16.88
N VAL A 361 -3.77 32.66 17.93
CA VAL A 361 -3.11 31.35 17.82
C VAL A 361 -4.13 30.27 17.45
N LEU A 362 -5.23 30.15 18.19
CA LEU A 362 -6.27 29.14 17.94
C LEU A 362 -6.94 29.29 16.56
N TYR A 363 -7.10 30.53 16.07
CA TYR A 363 -7.60 30.82 14.72
C TYR A 363 -6.63 30.34 13.64
N ASN A 364 -5.33 30.63 13.81
CA ASN A 364 -4.30 30.21 12.87
C ASN A 364 -4.10 28.68 12.87
N GLU A 365 -4.11 28.03 14.03
CA GLU A 365 -4.12 26.57 14.16
C GLU A 365 -5.34 25.94 13.47
N SER A 366 -6.54 26.49 13.73
CA SER A 366 -7.79 26.03 13.10
C SER A 366 -7.76 26.17 11.58
N MET A 367 -7.17 27.24 11.05
CA MET A 367 -7.04 27.44 9.60
C MET A 367 -5.98 26.49 8.99
N GLN A 368 -4.84 26.25 9.66
CA GLN A 368 -3.86 25.25 9.22
C GLN A 368 -4.46 23.83 9.20
N LEU A 369 -5.18 23.44 10.25
CA LEU A 369 -5.86 22.14 10.31
C LEU A 369 -6.93 22.00 9.21
N LYS A 370 -7.61 23.10 8.86
CA LYS A 370 -8.54 23.12 7.72
C LYS A 370 -7.82 22.90 6.38
N THR A 371 -6.70 23.59 6.14
CA THR A 371 -5.89 23.36 4.93
C THR A 371 -5.40 21.92 4.85
N GLN A 372 -4.86 21.36 5.95
CA GLN A 372 -4.42 19.97 6.00
C GLN A 372 -5.56 18.96 5.74
N LEU A 373 -6.77 19.25 6.24
CA LEU A 373 -7.96 18.43 5.98
C LEU A 373 -8.37 18.46 4.50
N ASP A 374 -8.36 19.64 3.87
CA ASP A 374 -8.73 19.79 2.47
C ASP A 374 -7.64 19.22 1.52
N ASP A 375 -6.36 19.36 1.86
CA ASP A 375 -5.23 18.66 1.20
C ASP A 375 -5.37 17.14 1.31
N ALA A 376 -5.65 16.61 2.50
CA ALA A 376 -5.84 15.17 2.72
C ALA A 376 -7.05 14.62 1.95
N ARG A 377 -8.15 15.39 1.85
CA ARG A 377 -9.30 15.07 1.00
C ARG A 377 -8.92 15.05 -0.48
N GLN A 378 -8.12 16.01 -0.94
CA GLN A 378 -7.67 16.04 -2.33
C GLN A 378 -6.72 14.88 -2.65
N GLN A 379 -5.83 14.51 -1.74
CA GLN A 379 -4.98 13.32 -1.86
C GLN A 379 -5.81 12.03 -1.89
N LEU A 380 -6.80 11.88 -0.99
CA LEU A 380 -7.71 10.73 -0.98
C LEU A 380 -8.51 10.62 -2.29
N GLN A 381 -9.04 11.72 -2.81
CA GLN A 381 -9.77 11.72 -4.07
C GLN A 381 -8.85 11.44 -5.27
N SER A 382 -7.63 11.98 -5.27
CA SER A 382 -6.62 11.65 -6.28
C SER A 382 -6.26 10.16 -6.25
N SER A 383 -6.08 9.57 -5.06
CA SER A 383 -5.81 8.16 -4.87
C SER A 383 -6.98 7.29 -5.37
N LYS A 384 -8.23 7.62 -5.03
CA LYS A 384 -9.43 6.93 -5.55
C LYS A 384 -9.51 7.01 -7.08
N ASN A 385 -9.29 8.19 -7.65
CA ASN A 385 -9.30 8.41 -9.10
C ASN A 385 -8.12 7.73 -9.81
N ALA A 386 -7.00 7.46 -9.13
CA ALA A 386 -5.91 6.64 -9.64
C ALA A 386 -6.26 5.14 -9.58
N HIS A 387 -6.83 4.68 -8.47
CA HIS A 387 -7.20 3.28 -8.30
C HIS A 387 -8.31 2.84 -9.28
N LEU A 388 -9.32 3.68 -9.51
CA LEU A 388 -10.36 3.46 -10.52
C LEU A 388 -9.76 3.27 -11.92
N ARG A 389 -8.88 4.18 -12.37
CA ARG A 389 -8.19 4.06 -13.66
C ARG A 389 -7.29 2.82 -13.75
N HIS A 390 -6.76 2.36 -12.61
CA HIS A 390 -5.97 1.12 -12.57
C HIS A 390 -6.85 -0.13 -12.72
N ILE A 391 -8.08 -0.10 -12.17
CA ILE A 391 -9.11 -1.14 -12.37
C ILE A 391 -9.58 -1.15 -13.83
N GLU A 392 -9.95 0.01 -14.39
CA GLU A 392 -10.32 0.17 -15.81
C GLU A 392 -9.24 -0.40 -16.76
N MET A 393 -7.95 -0.22 -16.40
CA MET A 393 -6.83 -0.79 -17.14
C MET A 393 -6.77 -2.32 -17.03
N MET A 394 -6.88 -2.89 -15.82
CA MET A 394 -6.90 -4.34 -15.61
C MET A 394 -8.10 -5.02 -16.28
N GLU A 395 -9.29 -4.40 -16.25
CA GLU A 395 -10.48 -4.88 -16.96
C GLU A 395 -10.27 -4.89 -18.48
N SER A 396 -9.57 -3.89 -19.02
CA SER A 396 -9.19 -3.82 -20.44
C SER A 396 -8.15 -4.89 -20.82
N GLU A 397 -7.16 -5.11 -19.96
CA GLU A 397 -6.13 -6.14 -20.14
C GLU A 397 -6.72 -7.56 -20.07
N GLU A 398 -7.58 -7.85 -19.10
CA GLU A 398 -8.33 -9.11 -19.00
C GLU A 398 -9.24 -9.32 -20.20
N LEU A 399 -9.96 -8.28 -20.67
CA LEU A 399 -10.77 -8.36 -21.88
C LEU A 399 -9.92 -8.64 -23.14
N MET A 400 -8.67 -8.16 -23.19
CA MET A 400 -7.72 -8.52 -24.26
C MET A 400 -7.20 -9.95 -24.13
N ALA A 401 -6.90 -10.41 -22.91
CA ALA A 401 -6.49 -11.79 -22.63
C ALA A 401 -7.60 -12.78 -23.00
N GLN A 402 -8.85 -12.53 -22.61
CA GLN A 402 -10.02 -13.35 -23.00
C GLN A 402 -10.24 -13.37 -24.52
N LYS A 403 -10.06 -12.25 -25.22
CA LYS A 403 -10.12 -12.20 -26.69
C LYS A 403 -9.02 -13.04 -27.35
N LYS A 404 -7.79 -13.00 -26.81
CA LYS A 404 -6.65 -13.80 -27.28
C LYS A 404 -6.89 -15.30 -27.05
N LEU A 405 -7.24 -15.70 -25.83
CA LEU A 405 -7.58 -17.09 -25.48
C LEU A 405 -8.74 -17.63 -26.32
N ARG A 406 -9.79 -16.82 -26.58
CA ARG A 406 -10.89 -17.21 -27.47
C ARG A 406 -10.43 -17.42 -28.91
N GLY A 407 -9.49 -16.61 -29.41
CA GLY A 407 -8.87 -16.81 -30.73
C GLY A 407 -8.02 -18.08 -30.79
N GLU A 408 -7.29 -18.39 -29.72
CA GLU A 408 -6.49 -19.61 -29.59
C GLU A 408 -7.37 -20.86 -29.51
N CYS A 409 -8.48 -20.82 -28.77
CA CYS A 409 -9.47 -21.90 -28.76
C CYS A 409 -10.06 -22.17 -30.16
N ILE A 410 -10.44 -21.14 -30.92
CA ILE A 410 -10.97 -21.29 -32.28
C ILE A 410 -9.92 -21.94 -33.20
N GLN A 411 -8.65 -21.51 -33.11
CA GLN A 411 -7.56 -22.12 -33.89
C GLN A 411 -7.33 -23.59 -33.53
N LEU A 412 -7.46 -23.96 -32.24
CA LEU A 412 -7.37 -25.36 -31.80
C LEU A 412 -8.58 -26.18 -32.25
N GLU A 413 -9.78 -25.60 -32.28
CA GLU A 413 -10.99 -26.23 -32.82
C GLU A 413 -10.87 -26.48 -34.34
N ASP A 414 -10.36 -25.50 -35.10
CA ASP A 414 -10.07 -25.65 -36.54
C ASP A 414 -9.03 -26.76 -36.80
N VAL A 415 -7.93 -26.78 -36.04
CA VAL A 415 -6.89 -27.83 -36.14
C VAL A 415 -7.46 -29.21 -35.78
N LEU A 416 -8.29 -29.32 -34.74
CA LEU A 416 -8.97 -30.57 -34.38
C LEU A 416 -9.98 -31.01 -35.45
N ALA A 417 -10.69 -30.09 -36.09
CA ALA A 417 -11.58 -30.39 -37.21
C ALA A 417 -10.80 -30.90 -38.43
N GLN A 418 -9.64 -30.31 -38.73
CA GLN A 418 -8.76 -30.78 -39.81
C GLN A 418 -8.17 -32.16 -39.49
N LEU A 419 -7.66 -32.40 -38.28
CA LEU A 419 -7.13 -33.72 -37.87
C LEU A 419 -8.20 -34.81 -37.90
N ARG A 420 -9.46 -34.50 -37.55
CA ARG A 420 -10.59 -35.43 -37.71
C ARG A 420 -10.87 -35.77 -39.18
N LYS A 421 -10.78 -34.78 -40.08
CA LYS A 421 -10.93 -35.00 -41.52
C LYS A 421 -9.79 -35.86 -42.08
N GLU A 422 -8.55 -35.60 -41.67
CA GLU A 422 -7.38 -36.39 -42.07
C GLU A 422 -7.47 -37.83 -41.55
N TYR A 423 -7.92 -38.04 -40.31
CA TYR A 423 -8.22 -39.37 -39.77
C TYR A 423 -9.29 -40.10 -40.57
N GLU A 424 -10.42 -39.45 -40.91
CA GLU A 424 -11.51 -40.12 -41.65
C GLU A 424 -11.10 -40.43 -43.10
N MET A 425 -10.30 -39.58 -43.75
CA MET A 425 -9.70 -39.91 -45.06
C MET A 425 -8.78 -41.13 -44.96
N LEU A 426 -7.87 -41.17 -43.98
CA LEU A 426 -6.95 -42.30 -43.77
C LEU A 426 -7.70 -43.60 -43.40
N ARG A 427 -8.81 -43.48 -42.67
CA ARG A 427 -9.72 -44.59 -42.37
C ARG A 427 -10.38 -45.12 -43.64
N ILE A 428 -10.92 -44.25 -44.50
CA ILE A 428 -11.53 -44.64 -45.77
C ILE A 428 -10.48 -45.30 -46.69
N GLU A 429 -9.26 -44.77 -46.74
CA GLU A 429 -8.13 -45.40 -47.45
C GLU A 429 -7.81 -46.80 -46.88
N PHE A 430 -7.83 -46.98 -45.56
CA PHE A 430 -7.63 -48.28 -44.93
C PHE A 430 -8.76 -49.28 -45.24
N GLU A 431 -10.02 -48.85 -45.13
CA GLU A 431 -11.19 -49.69 -45.46
C GLU A 431 -11.20 -50.08 -46.96
N GLN A 432 -10.81 -49.18 -47.87
CA GLN A 432 -10.63 -49.48 -49.29
C GLN A 432 -9.48 -50.48 -49.54
N ASN A 433 -8.33 -50.29 -48.91
CA ASN A 433 -7.20 -51.23 -49.02
C ASN A 433 -7.55 -52.61 -48.45
N LEU A 434 -8.31 -52.68 -47.36
CA LEU A 434 -8.79 -53.93 -46.79
C LEU A 434 -9.73 -54.66 -47.76
N ALA A 435 -10.74 -53.96 -48.30
CA ALA A 435 -11.68 -54.54 -49.27
C ALA A 435 -10.99 -55.00 -50.58
N ALA A 436 -9.98 -54.25 -51.06
CA ALA A 436 -9.17 -54.66 -52.20
C ALA A 436 -8.34 -55.92 -51.88
N ASN A 437 -7.79 -56.02 -50.67
CA ASN A 437 -7.02 -57.18 -50.24
C ASN A 437 -7.91 -58.42 -50.06
N GLU A 438 -9.13 -58.28 -49.53
CA GLU A 438 -10.14 -59.35 -49.45
C GLU A 438 -10.50 -59.90 -50.84
N GLN A 439 -10.62 -59.04 -51.87
CA GLN A 439 -10.85 -59.48 -53.25
C GLN A 439 -9.69 -60.34 -53.82
N THR A 440 -8.46 -60.21 -53.30
CA THR A 440 -7.37 -61.13 -53.68
C THR A 440 -7.50 -62.51 -53.02
N GLY A 441 -8.28 -62.65 -51.94
CA GLY A 441 -8.48 -63.90 -51.21
C GLY A 441 -9.00 -65.05 -52.09
N PRO A 442 -10.12 -64.87 -52.83
CA PRO A 442 -10.62 -65.82 -53.80
C PRO A 442 -9.60 -66.17 -54.89
N ILE A 443 -8.95 -65.18 -55.50
CA ILE A 443 -7.94 -65.38 -56.56
C ILE A 443 -6.78 -66.23 -56.03
N ASN A 444 -6.28 -65.92 -54.84
CA ASN A 444 -5.23 -66.68 -54.16
C ASN A 444 -5.69 -68.08 -53.70
N ARG A 445 -6.99 -68.36 -53.63
CA ARG A 445 -7.55 -69.70 -53.36
C ARG A 445 -7.70 -70.51 -54.65
N GLU A 446 -8.19 -69.90 -55.72
CA GLU A 446 -8.28 -70.51 -57.05
C GLU A 446 -6.88 -70.85 -57.60
N MET A 447 -5.91 -69.93 -57.47
CA MET A 447 -4.51 -70.19 -57.80
C MET A 447 -3.94 -71.38 -57.02
N ARG A 448 -4.26 -71.51 -55.73
CA ARG A 448 -3.85 -72.68 -54.92
C ARG A 448 -4.52 -73.97 -55.38
N HIS A 449 -5.82 -73.95 -55.69
CA HIS A 449 -6.51 -75.12 -56.24
C HIS A 449 -5.96 -75.53 -57.62
N LEU A 450 -5.62 -74.58 -58.49
CA LEU A 450 -4.98 -74.82 -59.77
C LEU A 450 -3.59 -75.43 -59.61
N ILE A 451 -2.77 -74.90 -58.69
CA ILE A 451 -1.44 -75.46 -58.36
C ILE A 451 -1.58 -76.90 -57.85
N THR A 452 -2.50 -77.17 -56.91
CA THR A 452 -2.76 -78.55 -56.42
C THR A 452 -3.23 -79.48 -57.55
N SER A 453 -4.07 -78.99 -58.47
CA SER A 453 -4.51 -79.77 -59.64
C SER A 453 -3.35 -80.10 -60.58
N LEU A 454 -2.49 -79.13 -60.91
CA LEU A 454 -1.30 -79.32 -61.73
C LEU A 454 -0.24 -80.21 -61.07
N GLN A 455 -0.10 -80.14 -59.74
CA GLN A 455 0.75 -81.06 -58.95
C GLN A 455 0.22 -82.48 -58.99
N ASN A 456 -1.08 -82.69 -58.75
CA ASN A 456 -1.73 -84.00 -58.85
C ASN A 456 -1.59 -84.60 -60.25
N HIS A 457 -1.78 -83.79 -61.30
CA HIS A 457 -1.62 -84.26 -62.68
C HIS A 457 -0.16 -84.60 -63.02
N ASN A 458 0.81 -83.80 -62.57
CA ASN A 458 2.23 -84.16 -62.64
C ASN A 458 2.54 -85.47 -61.91
N GLN A 459 1.93 -85.71 -60.74
CA GLN A 459 2.14 -86.93 -59.98
C GLN A 459 1.50 -88.16 -60.65
N GLN A 460 0.34 -87.99 -61.30
CA GLN A 460 -0.26 -89.00 -62.19
C GLN A 460 0.66 -89.31 -63.37
N LEU A 461 1.14 -88.29 -64.09
CA LEU A 461 2.06 -88.46 -65.22
C LEU A 461 3.37 -89.13 -64.81
N LYS A 462 3.96 -88.78 -63.66
CA LYS A 462 5.12 -89.48 -63.09
C LYS A 462 4.80 -90.95 -62.76
N GLY A 463 3.60 -91.25 -62.27
CA GLY A 463 3.11 -92.60 -62.06
C GLY A 463 2.91 -93.40 -63.36
N GLU A 464 2.38 -92.77 -64.42
CA GLU A 464 2.25 -93.38 -65.74
C GLU A 464 3.62 -93.62 -66.39
N VAL A 465 4.53 -92.66 -66.35
CA VAL A 465 5.93 -92.81 -66.79
C VAL A 465 6.61 -93.96 -66.04
N HIS A 466 6.40 -94.09 -64.72
CA HIS A 466 6.93 -95.23 -63.96
C HIS A 466 6.28 -96.56 -64.38
N ARG A 467 4.98 -96.59 -64.68
CA ARG A 467 4.26 -97.77 -65.21
C ARG A 467 4.77 -98.15 -66.61
N TYR A 468 5.08 -97.18 -67.47
CA TYR A 468 5.68 -97.41 -68.78
C TYR A 468 7.15 -97.85 -68.67
N LYS A 469 7.97 -97.24 -67.80
CA LYS A 469 9.34 -97.73 -67.49
C LYS A 469 9.30 -99.16 -66.94
N ARG A 470 8.31 -99.54 -66.12
CA ARG A 470 8.13 -100.93 -65.67
C ARG A 470 7.76 -101.88 -66.82
N LYS A 471 6.73 -101.55 -67.62
CA LYS A 471 6.36 -102.34 -68.81
C LYS A 471 7.51 -102.47 -69.81
N TYR A 472 8.32 -101.44 -69.97
CA TYR A 472 9.52 -101.47 -70.79
C TYR A 472 10.57 -102.42 -70.21
N LYS A 473 10.83 -102.39 -68.89
CA LYS A 473 11.70 -103.39 -68.23
C LYS A 473 11.17 -104.82 -68.39
N GLU A 474 9.86 -105.04 -68.18
CA GLU A 474 9.19 -106.34 -68.37
C GLU A 474 9.35 -106.84 -69.82
N ALA A 475 9.05 -106.01 -70.82
CA ALA A 475 9.26 -106.36 -72.23
C ALA A 475 10.74 -106.54 -72.58
N SER A 476 11.65 -105.77 -71.96
CA SER A 476 13.10 -105.86 -72.18
C SER A 476 13.73 -107.08 -71.50
N THR A 477 13.12 -107.66 -70.47
CA THR A 477 13.48 -109.00 -69.95
C THR A 477 12.79 -110.12 -70.72
N GLU A 478 11.62 -109.88 -71.32
CA GLU A 478 10.95 -110.83 -72.19
C GLU A 478 11.59 -110.93 -73.58
N ILE A 479 12.17 -109.87 -74.15
CA ILE A 479 12.95 -109.93 -75.40
C ILE A 479 14.08 -110.98 -75.36
N PRO A 480 14.98 -111.05 -74.35
CA PRO A 480 15.97 -112.11 -74.24
C PRO A 480 15.39 -113.45 -73.76
N ARG A 481 14.14 -113.51 -73.30
CA ARG A 481 13.41 -114.77 -73.05
C ARG A 481 12.88 -115.35 -74.36
N LEU A 482 12.21 -114.51 -75.17
CA LEU A 482 11.72 -114.82 -76.51
C LEU A 482 12.87 -115.06 -77.50
N LYS A 483 14.01 -114.34 -77.39
CA LYS A 483 15.22 -114.68 -78.15
C LYS A 483 15.74 -116.05 -77.77
N ARG A 484 15.76 -116.43 -76.48
CA ARG A 484 16.12 -117.80 -76.08
C ARG A 484 15.11 -118.85 -76.52
N GLU A 485 13.81 -118.56 -76.53
CA GLU A 485 12.80 -119.46 -77.12
C GLU A 485 12.96 -119.57 -78.65
N VAL A 486 13.30 -118.48 -79.34
CA VAL A 486 13.60 -118.46 -80.78
C VAL A 486 14.94 -119.14 -81.09
N GLU A 487 15.95 -118.99 -80.25
CA GLU A 487 17.25 -119.68 -80.34
C GLU A 487 17.07 -121.17 -80.02
N GLU A 488 16.23 -121.55 -79.05
CA GLU A 488 15.81 -122.94 -78.84
C GLU A 488 15.06 -123.50 -80.05
N LEU A 489 14.08 -122.77 -80.60
CA LEU A 489 13.34 -123.21 -81.79
C LEU A 489 14.24 -123.28 -83.03
N THR A 490 15.20 -122.37 -83.16
CA THR A 490 16.19 -122.35 -84.25
C THR A 490 17.24 -123.45 -84.06
N ALA A 491 17.63 -123.79 -82.82
CA ALA A 491 18.48 -124.95 -82.53
C ALA A 491 17.73 -126.27 -82.77
N LYS A 492 16.45 -126.34 -82.41
CA LYS A 492 15.53 -127.46 -82.71
C LYS A 492 15.26 -127.64 -84.22
N LEU A 493 15.48 -126.59 -85.04
CA LEU A 493 15.56 -126.70 -86.51
C LEU A 493 16.99 -126.92 -87.05
N GLY A 494 18.02 -126.46 -86.32
CA GLY A 494 19.37 -126.23 -86.84
C GLY A 494 20.38 -127.33 -86.54
N GLN A 495 20.26 -128.04 -85.40
CA GLN A 495 21.02 -129.26 -85.14
C GLN A 495 20.16 -130.48 -85.47
N GLN A 496 20.36 -130.98 -86.69
CA GLN A 496 19.56 -132.03 -87.32
C GLN A 496 19.46 -133.29 -86.44
N THR A 497 18.24 -133.65 -86.06
CA THR A 497 17.86 -134.94 -85.45
C THR A 497 18.71 -135.35 -84.23
N SER A 498 18.24 -134.93 -83.05
CA SER A 498 18.58 -135.50 -81.72
C SER A 498 19.80 -134.94 -80.97
N GLN A 499 19.84 -133.60 -80.85
CA GLN A 499 20.15 -132.76 -79.67
C GLN A 499 21.31 -133.08 -78.69
N GLU A 500 21.93 -131.97 -78.26
CA GLU A 500 23.04 -131.80 -77.31
C GLU A 500 22.66 -131.94 -75.82
N ASN A 501 23.58 -131.87 -74.84
CA ASN A 501 24.97 -132.38 -74.68
C ASN A 501 25.46 -131.99 -73.26
N LYS A 502 26.02 -132.92 -72.47
CA LYS A 502 26.77 -132.73 -71.19
C LYS A 502 26.14 -131.91 -70.05
N GLU A 503 25.81 -132.60 -68.96
CA GLU A 503 25.70 -132.02 -67.61
C GLU A 503 27.01 -132.22 -66.80
N GLY A 504 27.22 -131.44 -65.73
CA GLY A 504 28.11 -131.84 -64.63
C GLY A 504 29.03 -130.79 -64.01
N ASN A 505 28.50 -129.81 -63.25
CA ASN A 505 28.81 -129.68 -61.81
C ASN A 505 28.04 -128.53 -61.11
N ASN A 506 27.68 -128.75 -59.85
CA ASN A 506 27.34 -127.74 -58.84
C ASN A 506 28.56 -127.49 -57.93
N SER A 507 28.64 -126.53 -57.00
CA SER A 507 27.73 -125.43 -56.57
C SER A 507 28.57 -124.11 -56.46
N ASP A 508 28.34 -123.04 -55.67
CA ASP A 508 27.43 -122.72 -54.55
C ASP A 508 27.38 -121.17 -54.30
N GLY A 509 26.76 -120.72 -53.21
CA GLY A 509 27.38 -119.64 -52.41
C GLY A 509 26.70 -118.27 -52.30
N SER A 510 25.46 -118.08 -52.78
CA SER A 510 24.53 -116.94 -52.50
C SER A 510 25.09 -115.50 -52.46
N GLY A 511 24.74 -114.68 -53.46
CA GLY A 511 25.08 -113.25 -53.55
C GLY A 511 24.10 -112.26 -52.89
N LYS A 512 24.35 -110.96 -53.10
CA LYS A 512 23.53 -109.81 -52.65
C LYS A 512 22.59 -109.30 -53.75
N GLU A 513 21.58 -108.50 -53.35
CA GLU A 513 21.18 -107.13 -53.81
C GLU A 513 19.76 -106.86 -53.24
N GLU A 514 19.39 -105.69 -52.66
CA GLU A 514 19.23 -104.33 -53.24
C GLU A 514 18.06 -104.28 -54.27
N ASP A 515 17.07 -103.36 -54.25
CA ASP A 515 16.87 -102.14 -53.44
C ASP A 515 15.37 -101.68 -53.33
N ALA A 516 15.10 -100.71 -52.43
CA ALA A 516 14.03 -99.70 -52.29
C ALA A 516 12.59 -99.83 -52.90
N SER A 517 11.55 -99.52 -52.08
CA SER A 517 10.79 -98.22 -52.12
C SER A 517 9.30 -98.22 -51.65
N ASN A 518 8.88 -97.14 -50.95
CA ASN A 518 7.48 -96.64 -50.68
C ASN A 518 6.50 -97.54 -49.85
N SER A 519 5.49 -97.05 -49.12
CA SER A 519 4.55 -95.91 -49.35
C SER A 519 3.87 -95.31 -48.07
N LEU A 520 3.14 -94.19 -48.24
CA LEU A 520 2.13 -93.55 -47.34
C LEU A 520 0.81 -94.39 -47.19
N PRO A 521 -0.26 -94.03 -46.39
CA PRO A 521 -0.61 -92.80 -45.60
C PRO A 521 -0.95 -93.11 -44.10
N GLY A 522 -1.59 -92.29 -43.24
CA GLY A 522 -2.01 -90.86 -43.23
C GLY A 522 -3.45 -90.57 -42.66
N SER A 523 -3.77 -89.29 -42.37
CA SER A 523 -5.10 -88.68 -42.01
C SER A 523 -5.57 -88.57 -40.52
N THR A 524 -6.14 -87.39 -40.18
CA THR A 524 -7.11 -87.06 -39.07
C THR A 524 -6.63 -87.16 -37.59
N GLN A 525 -7.16 -86.44 -36.59
CA GLN A 525 -8.35 -85.55 -36.48
C GLN A 525 -8.17 -84.37 -35.44
N ILE A 526 -9.28 -83.68 -35.09
CA ILE A 526 -9.42 -82.37 -34.40
C ILE A 526 -9.81 -82.53 -32.90
N LYS A 527 -9.35 -81.65 -31.96
CA LYS A 527 -10.17 -80.86 -30.97
C LYS A 527 -9.38 -80.18 -29.80
N GLU A 528 -9.93 -79.05 -29.33
CA GLU A 528 -10.12 -78.49 -27.94
C GLU A 528 -9.19 -78.85 -26.74
N GLU A 529 -9.06 -78.08 -25.64
CA GLU A 529 -9.27 -76.64 -25.28
C GLU A 529 -8.83 -76.40 -23.80
N SER A 530 -8.49 -75.14 -23.42
CA SER A 530 -8.51 -74.57 -22.05
C SER A 530 -7.45 -75.00 -20.98
N GLY A 531 -7.35 -74.20 -19.89
CA GLY A 531 -6.55 -74.45 -18.65
C GLY A 531 -5.22 -73.66 -18.56
N VAL A 532 -5.04 -72.51 -17.88
CA VAL A 532 -5.41 -71.96 -16.54
C VAL A 532 -4.31 -72.12 -15.44
N THR A 533 -3.38 -71.15 -15.43
CA THR A 533 -2.89 -70.39 -14.24
C THR A 533 -2.00 -71.07 -13.15
N ILE A 534 -1.29 -70.21 -12.37
CA ILE A 534 -0.62 -70.43 -11.05
C ILE A 534 0.90 -70.77 -11.11
N LYS A 535 1.84 -70.32 -10.23
CA LYS A 535 2.10 -69.04 -9.46
C LYS A 535 3.33 -69.23 -8.52
N ARG A 536 4.43 -68.46 -8.72
CA ARG A 536 5.60 -68.33 -7.78
C ARG A 536 6.36 -69.68 -7.52
N GLU A 537 7.48 -69.82 -6.79
CA GLU A 537 8.35 -68.89 -6.02
C GLU A 537 9.81 -69.45 -5.84
N SER A 538 10.78 -68.59 -5.53
CA SER A 538 12.00 -68.84 -4.68
C SER A 538 13.18 -69.72 -5.16
N GLY A 539 14.35 -69.56 -4.50
CA GLY A 539 15.64 -70.22 -4.74
C GLY A 539 16.56 -69.42 -5.68
N ALA A 540 17.54 -68.58 -5.30
CA ALA A 540 18.41 -68.45 -4.12
C ALA A 540 19.71 -69.28 -4.16
N ASP A 541 20.85 -68.59 -4.06
CA ASP A 541 22.17 -69.04 -3.59
C ASP A 541 22.98 -67.80 -3.15
N GLU A 542 23.80 -67.94 -2.09
CA GLU A 542 24.77 -66.94 -1.58
C GLU A 542 26.18 -67.30 -2.13
N GLU A 543 27.32 -66.64 -1.93
CA GLU A 543 27.98 -65.98 -0.79
C GLU A 543 29.03 -64.94 -1.31
N VAL A 544 29.24 -63.75 -0.71
CA VAL A 544 30.28 -63.35 0.30
C VAL A 544 31.72 -63.27 -0.31
N GLU A 545 32.65 -62.32 -0.06
CA GLU A 545 33.08 -61.61 1.17
C GLU A 545 33.81 -60.24 0.92
N THR A 546 33.42 -59.16 1.64
CA THR A 546 34.20 -58.13 2.43
C THR A 546 35.48 -57.37 1.91
N ILE A 547 36.11 -56.33 2.55
CA ILE A 547 35.79 -55.19 3.48
C ILE A 547 36.96 -54.13 3.42
N GLU A 548 36.83 -52.99 4.12
CA GLU A 548 37.75 -51.86 4.42
C GLU A 548 37.61 -50.61 3.51
N VAL A 549 37.15 -49.42 3.92
CA VAL A 549 37.08 -48.61 5.19
C VAL A 549 38.33 -47.73 5.45
N GLY A 550 38.10 -46.42 5.57
CA GLY A 550 39.12 -45.41 5.93
C GLY A 550 38.60 -43.96 5.86
N GLU A 551 38.42 -43.32 7.02
CA GLU A 551 38.04 -41.90 7.21
C GLU A 551 39.33 -41.03 7.40
N SER A 552 39.37 -39.70 7.62
CA SER A 552 38.36 -38.67 7.93
C SER A 552 38.88 -37.25 7.56
N GLU A 553 37.98 -36.23 7.62
CA GLU A 553 38.18 -34.78 7.87
C GLU A 553 39.29 -33.93 7.15
N GLY A 554 39.07 -32.65 6.80
CA GLY A 554 37.86 -31.81 6.94
C GLY A 554 38.12 -30.29 6.77
N ASN A 555 37.11 -29.47 7.15
CA ASN A 555 37.13 -28.02 7.45
C ASN A 555 36.98 -26.94 6.34
N LYS A 556 35.76 -26.35 6.28
CA LYS A 556 35.34 -24.93 6.05
C LYS A 556 36.11 -23.98 5.11
N GLY A 557 35.36 -23.25 4.27
CA GLY A 557 35.74 -21.88 3.84
C GLY A 557 35.09 -21.35 2.54
N THR A 558 34.16 -20.39 2.65
CA THR A 558 33.74 -19.43 1.60
C THR A 558 34.61 -18.14 1.71
N PRO A 559 34.54 -17.10 0.82
CA PRO A 559 33.53 -16.82 -0.21
C PRO A 559 34.02 -16.21 -1.56
N ASP A 560 33.05 -15.97 -2.45
CA ASP A 560 32.86 -14.78 -3.30
C ASP A 560 33.93 -14.20 -4.27
N SER A 561 33.57 -14.27 -5.57
CA SER A 561 33.04 -13.13 -6.34
C SER A 561 33.91 -12.33 -7.36
N LEU A 562 33.25 -12.04 -8.49
CA LEU A 562 33.35 -10.89 -9.41
C LEU A 562 34.45 -10.71 -10.48
N THR A 563 33.99 -10.02 -11.54
CA THR A 563 34.71 -9.20 -12.54
C THR A 563 35.68 -9.84 -13.55
N LEU A 564 35.16 -10.09 -14.74
CA LEU A 564 35.92 -10.09 -16.00
C LEU A 564 36.31 -8.66 -16.40
N THR A 565 37.60 -8.40 -16.66
CA THR A 565 38.06 -7.32 -17.55
C THR A 565 39.31 -7.75 -18.35
N SER A 566 39.34 -7.41 -19.64
CA SER A 566 40.47 -7.56 -20.58
C SER A 566 41.61 -6.58 -20.25
N PRO A 567 42.90 -6.69 -20.73
CA PRO A 567 43.21 -6.66 -22.18
C PRO A 567 44.58 -7.21 -22.73
N THR A 568 44.55 -7.74 -23.97
CA THR A 568 45.46 -7.52 -25.14
C THR A 568 47.02 -7.50 -25.11
N LEU A 569 47.63 -7.83 -26.27
CA LEU A 569 49.03 -7.55 -26.78
C LEU A 569 50.17 -8.42 -26.19
N LYS A 570 51.27 -8.82 -26.88
CA LYS A 570 51.86 -8.69 -28.26
C LYS A 570 52.34 -10.11 -28.72
N LYS A 571 52.55 -10.52 -29.99
CA LYS A 571 53.01 -9.97 -31.30
C LYS A 571 54.52 -10.19 -31.59
N GLU A 572 54.84 -10.47 -32.88
CA GLU A 572 56.16 -10.73 -33.55
C GLU A 572 56.53 -12.22 -33.72
N LYS A 573 57.14 -12.73 -34.83
CA LYS A 573 57.47 -12.17 -36.18
C LYS A 573 57.81 -13.31 -37.20
N ASP A 574 57.64 -13.05 -38.51
CA ASP A 574 58.53 -13.31 -39.69
C ASP A 574 59.46 -14.58 -39.79
N ILE A 575 59.79 -15.22 -40.94
CA ILE A 575 59.52 -14.98 -42.38
C ILE A 575 59.85 -16.23 -43.30
N LYS A 576 59.06 -16.44 -44.37
CA LYS A 576 59.33 -17.06 -45.71
C LYS A 576 60.06 -18.43 -45.94
N ARG A 577 59.40 -19.22 -46.82
CA ARG A 577 59.82 -19.75 -48.17
C ARG A 577 60.26 -21.22 -48.38
N GLU A 578 59.58 -21.83 -49.37
CA GLU A 578 60.08 -22.82 -50.38
C GLU A 578 60.56 -24.21 -49.87
N LYS A 579 60.44 -25.33 -50.60
CA LYS A 579 59.97 -25.60 -51.99
C LYS A 579 59.57 -27.08 -52.14
N ASP A 580 58.46 -27.38 -52.82
CA ASP A 580 58.10 -28.77 -53.22
C ASP A 580 58.71 -29.15 -54.58
N ILE A 581 59.27 -30.36 -54.69
CA ILE A 581 59.71 -30.97 -55.96
C ILE A 581 59.34 -32.46 -56.03
N LYS A 582 58.37 -32.76 -56.89
CA LYS A 582 58.21 -33.92 -57.81
C LYS A 582 58.77 -35.30 -57.42
N LYS A 583 57.96 -36.35 -57.64
CA LYS A 583 58.08 -37.29 -58.81
C LYS A 583 56.98 -38.38 -58.78
N GLU A 584 56.63 -39.14 -59.84
CA GLU A 584 56.61 -38.91 -61.31
C GLU A 584 56.07 -40.15 -62.07
N SER A 585 55.01 -40.01 -62.89
CA SER A 585 54.71 -40.82 -64.10
C SER A 585 53.38 -40.29 -64.72
N VAL A 586 53.25 -39.78 -65.96
CA VAL A 586 53.85 -40.06 -67.29
C VAL A 586 53.23 -41.34 -67.88
N LYS A 587 52.68 -41.35 -69.10
CA LYS A 587 53.02 -40.52 -70.27
C LYS A 587 52.01 -39.42 -70.69
N THR A 588 51.63 -39.37 -71.97
CA THR A 588 51.02 -38.24 -72.71
C THR A 588 49.92 -38.79 -73.67
N GLU A 589 49.35 -38.18 -74.72
CA GLU A 589 49.71 -37.15 -75.74
C GLU A 589 48.35 -36.81 -76.46
N HIS A 590 47.99 -35.72 -77.18
CA HIS A 590 48.51 -34.44 -77.74
C HIS A 590 47.22 -33.56 -77.96
N ARG A 591 47.01 -32.40 -78.63
CA ARG A 591 47.66 -31.21 -79.29
C ARG A 591 46.51 -30.19 -79.55
N ASP A 592 46.57 -28.95 -80.09
CA ASP A 592 47.59 -27.97 -80.54
C ASP A 592 46.94 -26.53 -80.48
N PRO A 593 47.66 -25.39 -80.44
CA PRO A 593 47.07 -24.08 -80.07
C PRO A 593 47.20 -22.92 -81.11
N ALA A 594 46.28 -21.93 -81.05
CA ALA A 594 46.42 -20.49 -81.44
C ALA A 594 45.03 -19.79 -81.31
N HIS A 595 44.84 -18.46 -81.19
CA HIS A 595 45.64 -17.31 -81.69
C HIS A 595 45.51 -16.03 -80.79
N ARG A 596 45.82 -14.83 -81.33
CA ARG A 596 46.31 -13.64 -80.59
C ARG A 596 45.32 -12.49 -80.34
N THR A 597 45.66 -11.75 -79.27
CA THR A 597 45.25 -10.40 -78.82
C THR A 597 45.02 -9.31 -79.89
N LYS A 598 43.96 -8.50 -79.71
CA LYS A 598 43.91 -7.08 -80.09
C LYS A 598 42.67 -6.36 -79.50
N ASP A 599 42.77 -5.71 -78.33
CA ASP A 599 41.75 -4.73 -77.89
C ASP A 599 42.23 -3.85 -76.70
N GLY A 600 43.12 -2.89 -77.01
CA GLY A 600 43.78 -2.05 -75.99
C GLY A 600 43.22 -0.63 -75.83
N LYS A 601 42.14 -0.25 -76.53
CA LYS A 601 41.67 1.15 -76.59
C LYS A 601 40.17 1.40 -76.42
N MET A 602 39.32 0.37 -76.41
CA MET A 602 37.94 0.53 -75.92
C MET A 602 37.88 0.52 -74.38
N ALA A 603 38.80 -0.21 -73.74
CA ALA A 603 38.85 -0.40 -72.29
C ALA A 603 38.84 0.92 -71.49
N GLU A 604 39.63 1.94 -71.84
CA GLU A 604 39.68 3.20 -71.05
C GLU A 604 38.34 3.96 -71.05
N SER A 605 37.60 3.97 -72.17
CA SER A 605 36.27 4.59 -72.21
C SER A 605 35.22 3.76 -71.48
N GLU A 606 35.40 2.45 -71.35
CA GLU A 606 34.56 1.62 -70.48
C GLU A 606 34.92 1.82 -69.03
N ILE A 607 36.20 1.80 -68.66
CA ILE A 607 36.69 2.06 -67.29
C ILE A 607 36.20 3.41 -66.75
N VAL A 608 36.22 4.49 -67.54
CA VAL A 608 35.67 5.79 -67.09
C VAL A 608 34.14 5.77 -66.95
N ARG A 609 33.43 4.99 -67.78
CA ARG A 609 31.97 4.81 -67.69
C ARG A 609 31.59 3.94 -66.49
N ASP A 610 32.37 2.90 -66.22
CA ASP A 610 32.19 1.95 -65.15
C ASP A 610 32.62 2.56 -63.80
N LEU A 611 33.70 3.33 -63.73
CA LEU A 611 34.02 4.14 -62.54
C LEU A 611 32.93 5.18 -62.23
N LYS A 612 32.27 5.75 -63.24
CA LYS A 612 31.08 6.60 -63.02
C LYS A 612 29.85 5.80 -62.58
N ALA A 613 29.68 4.57 -63.08
CA ALA A 613 28.62 3.66 -62.62
C ALA A 613 28.86 3.20 -61.18
N GLN A 614 30.07 2.77 -60.84
CA GLN A 614 30.54 2.42 -59.50
C GLN A 614 30.44 3.62 -58.54
N LEU A 615 30.80 4.83 -58.94
CA LEU A 615 30.62 6.03 -58.11
C LEU A 615 29.12 6.33 -57.88
N LYS A 616 28.28 6.21 -58.91
CA LYS A 616 26.82 6.38 -58.78
C LYS A 616 26.20 5.27 -57.91
N LYS A 617 26.72 4.05 -58.01
CA LYS A 617 26.36 2.91 -57.17
C LYS A 617 26.76 3.15 -55.72
N ALA A 618 28.01 3.52 -55.44
CA ALA A 618 28.50 3.87 -54.11
C ALA A 618 27.76 5.07 -53.49
N VAL A 619 27.37 6.08 -54.28
CA VAL A 619 26.54 7.20 -53.79
C VAL A 619 25.10 6.77 -53.49
N ASN A 620 24.54 5.80 -54.23
CA ASN A 620 23.25 5.20 -53.91
C ASN A 620 23.36 4.28 -52.68
N GLU A 621 24.37 3.41 -52.60
CA GLU A 621 24.67 2.55 -51.46
C GLU A 621 24.94 3.37 -50.19
N MET A 622 25.56 4.55 -50.30
CA MET A 622 25.73 5.48 -49.18
C MET A 622 24.40 6.15 -48.77
N LYS A 623 23.49 6.41 -49.71
CA LYS A 623 22.12 6.89 -49.40
C LYS A 623 21.28 5.78 -48.77
N GLU A 624 21.39 4.55 -49.24
CA GLU A 624 20.74 3.37 -48.66
C GLU A 624 21.31 3.06 -47.28
N MET A 625 22.65 3.11 -47.09
CA MET A 625 23.28 3.03 -45.77
C MET A 625 22.82 4.13 -44.83
N LYS A 626 22.64 5.37 -45.31
CA LYS A 626 22.06 6.45 -44.49
C LYS A 626 20.60 6.17 -44.14
N LEU A 627 19.79 5.71 -45.09
CA LEU A 627 18.39 5.34 -44.86
C LEU A 627 18.28 4.17 -43.86
N LEU A 628 19.17 3.17 -43.97
CA LEU A 628 19.30 2.10 -42.98
C LEU A 628 19.74 2.65 -41.62
N LEU A 629 20.69 3.57 -41.54
CA LEU A 629 21.16 4.15 -40.26
C LEU A 629 20.08 4.96 -39.55
N ASP A 630 19.32 5.78 -40.29
CA ASP A 630 18.23 6.57 -39.74
C ASP A 630 17.04 5.65 -39.35
N MET A 631 16.80 4.55 -40.08
CA MET A 631 15.86 3.49 -39.67
C MET A 631 16.36 2.68 -38.45
N TYR A 632 17.66 2.38 -38.35
CA TYR A 632 18.27 1.65 -37.23
C TYR A 632 18.20 2.45 -35.91
N LYS A 633 18.19 3.78 -35.98
CA LYS A 633 18.00 4.65 -34.81
C LYS A 633 16.57 4.67 -34.29
N GLY A 634 15.58 4.49 -35.16
CA GLY A 634 14.15 4.52 -34.79
C GLY A 634 13.57 3.19 -34.32
N VAL A 635 14.30 2.07 -34.46
CA VAL A 635 13.75 0.71 -34.27
C VAL A 635 14.29 0.03 -33.01
N GLY A 636 13.37 -0.47 -32.18
CA GLY A 636 13.68 -1.20 -30.94
C GLY A 636 14.56 -2.43 -31.13
N LYS A 637 15.27 -2.83 -30.07
CA LYS A 637 16.25 -3.93 -30.09
C LYS A 637 15.64 -5.24 -30.61
N GLU A 638 14.50 -5.62 -30.05
CA GLU A 638 13.75 -6.85 -30.36
C GLU A 638 13.45 -7.03 -31.87
N GLN A 639 13.07 -5.94 -32.55
CA GLN A 639 12.79 -5.96 -33.99
C GLN A 639 14.08 -6.06 -34.85
N ARG A 640 15.23 -5.59 -34.33
CA ARG A 640 16.54 -5.80 -34.97
C ARG A 640 17.03 -7.25 -34.80
N ASP A 641 16.88 -7.80 -33.60
CA ASP A 641 17.25 -9.20 -33.29
C ASP A 641 16.42 -10.17 -34.16
N LYS A 642 15.12 -9.89 -34.36
CA LYS A 642 14.23 -10.61 -35.28
C LYS A 642 14.68 -10.59 -36.75
N VAL A 643 15.21 -9.47 -37.24
CA VAL A 643 15.74 -9.37 -38.61
C VAL A 643 17.07 -10.10 -38.77
N GLN A 644 17.93 -10.10 -37.75
CA GLN A 644 19.17 -10.89 -37.75
C GLN A 644 18.88 -12.39 -37.73
N LEU A 645 17.90 -12.85 -36.93
CA LEU A 645 17.43 -14.23 -36.94
C LEU A 645 16.89 -14.66 -38.32
N MET A 646 16.04 -13.84 -38.94
CA MET A 646 15.53 -14.09 -40.30
C MET A 646 16.64 -14.13 -41.36
N ALA A 647 17.71 -13.35 -41.20
CA ALA A 647 18.87 -13.38 -42.09
C ALA A 647 19.73 -14.64 -41.88
N ALA A 648 19.93 -15.06 -40.62
CA ALA A 648 20.64 -16.29 -40.27
C ALA A 648 19.88 -17.53 -40.77
N GLU A 649 18.57 -17.59 -40.56
CA GLU A 649 17.71 -18.67 -41.05
C GLU A 649 17.72 -18.76 -42.59
N ARG A 650 17.69 -17.62 -43.28
CA ARG A 650 17.77 -17.59 -44.75
C ARG A 650 19.15 -18.07 -45.26
N LYS A 651 20.22 -17.84 -44.49
CA LYS A 651 21.58 -18.35 -44.79
C LYS A 651 21.68 -19.87 -44.57
N THR A 652 21.21 -20.38 -43.42
CA THR A 652 21.24 -21.83 -43.15
C THR A 652 20.31 -22.62 -44.06
N ARG A 653 19.18 -22.05 -44.50
CA ARG A 653 18.34 -22.63 -45.57
C ARG A 653 19.06 -22.74 -46.91
N ALA A 654 19.90 -21.76 -47.27
CA ALA A 654 20.71 -21.83 -48.50
C ALA A 654 21.81 -22.90 -48.37
N GLU A 655 22.52 -22.94 -47.25
CA GLU A 655 23.56 -23.95 -46.96
C GLU A 655 22.99 -25.38 -46.94
N LEU A 656 21.76 -25.56 -46.45
CA LEU A 656 21.03 -26.85 -46.53
C LEU A 656 20.69 -27.25 -47.96
N GLU A 657 20.37 -26.30 -48.85
CA GLU A 657 20.04 -26.61 -50.24
C GLU A 657 21.31 -26.89 -51.08
N ASP A 658 22.42 -26.18 -50.81
CA ASP A 658 23.73 -26.54 -51.37
C ASP A 658 24.20 -27.93 -50.90
N LEU A 659 24.02 -28.26 -49.62
CA LEU A 659 24.29 -29.61 -49.09
C LEU A 659 23.38 -30.67 -49.72
N ARG A 660 22.10 -30.37 -49.98
CA ARG A 660 21.19 -31.26 -50.72
C ARG A 660 21.66 -31.47 -52.16
N GLN A 661 22.12 -30.42 -52.86
CA GLN A 661 22.68 -30.57 -54.21
C GLN A 661 23.99 -31.37 -54.20
N GLN A 662 24.82 -31.25 -53.17
CA GLN A 662 26.01 -32.10 -53.00
C GLN A 662 25.63 -33.57 -52.74
N VAL A 663 24.67 -33.84 -51.85
CA VAL A 663 24.14 -35.21 -51.62
C VAL A 663 23.53 -35.78 -52.90
N LYS A 664 22.80 -34.98 -53.68
CA LYS A 664 22.21 -35.39 -54.96
C LYS A 664 23.29 -35.73 -55.98
N LYS A 665 24.34 -34.90 -56.13
CA LYS A 665 25.51 -35.22 -56.97
C LYS A 665 26.24 -36.48 -56.52
N ILE A 666 26.35 -36.74 -55.21
CA ILE A 666 26.97 -37.97 -54.69
C ILE A 666 26.08 -39.20 -55.00
N GLN A 667 24.75 -39.07 -54.92
CA GLN A 667 23.83 -40.13 -55.32
C GLN A 667 23.85 -40.39 -56.83
N GLU A 668 23.91 -39.34 -57.65
CA GLU A 668 24.01 -39.44 -59.11
C GLU A 668 25.36 -40.06 -59.53
N SER A 669 26.48 -39.60 -58.94
CA SER A 669 27.82 -40.21 -59.10
C SER A 669 27.82 -41.70 -58.77
N LYS A 670 27.27 -42.11 -57.61
CA LYS A 670 27.16 -43.53 -57.24
C LYS A 670 26.22 -44.34 -58.14
N ARG A 671 25.28 -43.68 -58.83
CA ARG A 671 24.37 -44.30 -59.81
C ARG A 671 25.04 -44.50 -61.17
N GLU A 672 25.97 -43.61 -61.54
CA GLU A 672 26.82 -43.76 -62.72
C GLU A 672 27.98 -44.75 -62.51
N GLU A 673 28.61 -44.76 -61.33
CA GLU A 673 29.60 -45.80 -60.95
C GLU A 673 28.96 -47.20 -60.98
N ARG A 674 27.76 -47.36 -60.41
CA ARG A 674 26.98 -48.61 -60.51
C ARG A 674 26.57 -48.97 -61.93
N LYS A 675 26.59 -48.03 -62.89
CA LYS A 675 26.33 -48.29 -64.31
C LYS A 675 27.59 -48.58 -65.14
N LYS A 676 28.80 -48.37 -64.60
CA LYS A 676 30.08 -48.54 -65.30
C LYS A 676 30.87 -49.79 -64.85
N LEU A 677 30.26 -50.66 -64.04
CA LEU A 677 30.88 -51.84 -63.43
C LEU A 677 30.12 -53.15 -63.70
N ALA A 678 29.38 -53.24 -64.83
CA ALA A 678 28.50 -54.38 -65.12
C ALA A 678 28.57 -54.96 -66.55
N ASP A 679 28.52 -54.14 -67.62
CA ASP A 679 28.01 -54.62 -68.92
C ASP A 679 29.01 -54.77 -70.09
N GLU A 680 30.24 -54.23 -70.03
CA GLU A 680 31.09 -54.14 -71.24
C GLU A 680 32.14 -55.27 -71.40
N ASP A 681 32.78 -55.74 -70.32
CA ASP A 681 33.85 -56.74 -70.39
C ASP A 681 33.33 -58.21 -70.31
N ALA A 682 32.08 -58.39 -69.84
CA ALA A 682 31.44 -59.70 -69.71
C ALA A 682 30.92 -60.24 -71.06
N GLN A 683 30.10 -59.46 -71.78
CA GLN A 683 29.48 -59.84 -73.05
C GLN A 683 30.52 -60.25 -74.12
N ILE A 684 31.67 -59.59 -74.16
CA ILE A 684 32.74 -59.88 -75.14
C ILE A 684 33.40 -61.24 -74.86
N LYS A 685 33.49 -61.64 -73.59
CA LYS A 685 34.10 -62.90 -73.17
C LYS A 685 33.16 -64.09 -73.35
N ILE A 686 31.85 -63.88 -73.13
CA ILE A 686 30.80 -64.86 -73.40
C ILE A 686 30.78 -65.22 -74.90
N LYS A 687 30.70 -64.24 -75.80
CA LYS A 687 30.66 -64.50 -77.26
C LYS A 687 31.86 -65.29 -77.80
N LYS A 688 33.06 -65.04 -77.26
CA LYS A 688 34.26 -65.81 -77.65
C LYS A 688 34.24 -67.26 -77.16
N LEU A 689 33.57 -67.55 -76.06
CA LEU A 689 33.39 -68.92 -75.57
C LEU A 689 32.27 -69.65 -76.33
N GLU A 690 31.19 -68.96 -76.67
CA GLU A 690 30.12 -69.47 -77.55
C GLU A 690 30.66 -69.87 -78.94
N GLU A 691 31.50 -69.01 -79.53
CA GLU A 691 32.13 -69.26 -80.84
C GLU A 691 33.19 -70.38 -80.79
N GLN A 692 33.86 -70.60 -79.65
CA GLN A 692 34.71 -71.77 -79.43
C GLN A 692 33.90 -73.06 -79.24
N ALA A 693 32.79 -73.01 -78.48
CA ALA A 693 31.90 -74.15 -78.29
C ALA A 693 31.31 -74.64 -79.63
N TYR A 694 30.85 -73.73 -80.49
CA TYR A 694 30.31 -74.07 -81.81
C TYR A 694 31.32 -74.81 -82.71
N ASN A 695 32.58 -74.40 -82.68
CA ASN A 695 33.64 -75.06 -83.47
C ASN A 695 34.03 -76.45 -82.92
N LEU A 696 34.03 -76.64 -81.60
CA LEU A 696 34.26 -77.96 -80.98
C LEU A 696 33.08 -78.92 -81.21
N GLN A 697 31.85 -78.42 -81.10
CA GLN A 697 30.63 -79.21 -81.33
C GLN A 697 30.57 -79.77 -82.77
N ARG A 698 31.05 -78.99 -83.74
CA ARG A 698 31.22 -79.41 -85.15
C ARG A 698 32.29 -80.49 -85.35
N GLN A 699 33.23 -80.64 -84.43
CA GLN A 699 34.30 -81.66 -84.50
C GLN A 699 33.86 -83.01 -83.91
N VAL A 700 32.99 -83.00 -82.90
CA VAL A 700 32.40 -84.22 -82.30
C VAL A 700 31.37 -84.89 -83.22
N ALA A 701 30.67 -84.12 -84.05
CA ALA A 701 29.67 -84.63 -85.00
C ALA A 701 30.23 -85.63 -86.05
N GLY A 702 31.55 -85.67 -86.25
CA GLY A 702 32.19 -86.55 -87.23
C GLY A 702 32.42 -88.00 -86.78
N GLN A 703 32.11 -88.38 -85.53
CA GLN A 703 32.55 -89.65 -84.95
C GLN A 703 31.42 -90.57 -84.42
N LYS A 704 30.15 -90.33 -84.76
CA LYS A 704 29.02 -91.25 -84.43
C LYS A 704 28.77 -92.29 -85.54
N GLN A 705 29.69 -93.23 -85.74
CA GLN A 705 29.42 -94.46 -86.51
C GLN A 705 30.26 -95.68 -86.05
N ASN A 706 30.00 -96.20 -84.85
CA ASN A 706 30.17 -97.61 -84.49
C ASN A 706 29.42 -97.93 -83.18
N CYS A 707 29.22 -99.22 -82.89
CA CYS A 707 28.16 -99.71 -82.00
C CYS A 707 28.52 -99.80 -80.49
N VAL A 708 27.50 -100.20 -79.70
CA VAL A 708 27.54 -100.74 -78.31
C VAL A 708 27.53 -99.73 -77.13
N TRP A 709 28.06 -98.51 -77.25
CA TRP A 709 28.19 -97.60 -76.08
C TRP A 709 26.90 -96.93 -75.53
N LEU A 710 25.75 -97.08 -76.19
CA LEU A 710 24.53 -96.31 -75.86
C LEU A 710 23.91 -96.62 -74.48
N GLN A 711 24.18 -97.79 -73.90
CA GLN A 711 23.50 -98.24 -72.67
C GLN A 711 24.14 -97.72 -71.38
N GLU A 712 25.44 -97.39 -71.42
CA GLU A 712 26.14 -96.70 -70.32
C GLU A 712 25.98 -95.17 -70.42
N GLU A 713 25.90 -94.63 -71.65
CA GLU A 713 25.58 -93.21 -71.89
C GLU A 713 24.18 -92.85 -71.32
N GLU A 714 23.16 -93.68 -71.52
CA GLU A 714 21.84 -93.50 -70.88
C GLU A 714 21.86 -93.62 -69.35
N ALA A 715 22.67 -94.52 -68.79
CA ALA A 715 22.77 -94.69 -67.34
C ALA A 715 23.38 -93.43 -66.68
N LEU A 716 24.51 -92.97 -67.19
CA LEU A 716 25.18 -91.74 -66.72
C LEU A 716 24.32 -90.49 -66.97
N LEU A 717 23.52 -90.45 -68.03
CA LEU A 717 22.54 -89.38 -68.25
C LEU A 717 21.41 -89.40 -67.20
N ASN A 718 20.86 -90.58 -66.83
CA ASN A 718 19.85 -90.65 -65.77
C ASN A 718 20.45 -90.27 -64.40
N GLU A 719 21.70 -90.66 -64.10
CA GLU A 719 22.40 -90.24 -62.87
C GLU A 719 22.70 -88.74 -62.85
N MET A 720 23.06 -88.16 -63.99
CA MET A 720 23.26 -86.71 -64.13
C MET A 720 21.94 -85.93 -64.05
N GLU A 721 20.83 -86.45 -64.56
CA GLU A 721 19.48 -85.87 -64.38
C GLU A 721 19.05 -85.93 -62.91
N VAL A 722 19.25 -87.05 -62.21
CA VAL A 722 18.91 -87.18 -60.77
C VAL A 722 19.78 -86.26 -59.91
N THR A 723 21.09 -86.20 -60.18
CA THR A 723 22.02 -85.30 -59.49
C THR A 723 21.72 -83.83 -59.83
N GLY A 724 21.32 -83.54 -61.07
CA GLY A 724 20.87 -82.23 -61.53
C GLY A 724 19.61 -81.77 -60.80
N GLN A 725 18.57 -82.60 -60.73
CA GLN A 725 17.34 -82.30 -59.98
C GLN A 725 17.63 -82.10 -58.49
N ALA A 726 18.50 -82.92 -57.88
CA ALA A 726 18.91 -82.73 -56.48
C ALA A 726 19.67 -81.40 -56.26
N PHE A 727 20.46 -80.97 -57.25
CA PHE A 727 21.14 -79.67 -57.22
C PHE A 727 20.16 -78.51 -57.43
N GLU A 728 19.20 -78.61 -58.36
CA GLU A 728 18.16 -77.61 -58.59
C GLU A 728 17.23 -77.46 -57.38
N ASP A 729 16.76 -78.57 -56.79
CA ASP A 729 15.94 -78.57 -55.57
C ASP A 729 16.68 -77.92 -54.40
N MET A 730 17.98 -78.22 -54.24
CA MET A 730 18.85 -77.58 -53.24
C MET A 730 19.08 -76.09 -53.55
N GLN A 731 19.23 -75.72 -54.83
CA GLN A 731 19.39 -74.33 -55.25
C GLN A 731 18.11 -73.51 -55.02
N GLU A 732 16.93 -74.11 -55.22
CA GLU A 732 15.64 -73.49 -54.91
C GLU A 732 15.40 -73.41 -53.40
N GLN A 733 15.79 -74.43 -52.62
CA GLN A 733 15.76 -74.35 -51.17
C GLN A 733 16.67 -73.22 -50.65
N ASN A 734 17.86 -73.07 -51.24
CA ASN A 734 18.81 -72.00 -50.90
C ASN A 734 18.27 -70.62 -51.31
N SER A 735 17.67 -70.47 -52.50
CA SER A 735 17.06 -69.20 -52.94
C SER A 735 15.88 -68.79 -52.03
N ARG A 736 15.03 -69.74 -51.62
CA ARG A 736 13.95 -69.54 -50.64
C ARG A 736 14.49 -69.12 -49.27
N LEU A 737 15.59 -69.72 -48.79
CA LEU A 737 16.25 -69.33 -47.54
C LEU A 737 16.86 -67.92 -47.62
N ILE A 738 17.49 -67.57 -48.74
CA ILE A 738 18.00 -66.22 -49.01
C ILE A 738 16.86 -65.19 -49.05
N GLN A 739 15.71 -65.54 -49.63
CA GLN A 739 14.53 -64.68 -49.61
C GLN A 739 13.98 -64.48 -48.18
N GLN A 740 13.83 -65.55 -47.40
CA GLN A 740 13.39 -65.46 -45.99
C GLN A 740 14.34 -64.65 -45.12
N LEU A 741 15.65 -64.67 -45.40
CA LEU A 741 16.63 -63.81 -44.73
C LEU A 741 16.39 -62.33 -45.08
N ARG A 742 16.23 -62.00 -46.36
CA ARG A 742 15.91 -60.62 -46.81
C ARG A 742 14.61 -60.09 -46.22
N GLU A 743 13.55 -60.92 -46.18
CA GLU A 743 12.26 -60.54 -45.61
C GLU A 743 12.34 -60.28 -44.10
N LYS A 744 13.17 -61.06 -43.37
CA LYS A 744 13.49 -60.82 -41.95
C LYS A 744 14.33 -59.56 -41.76
N ASP A 745 15.31 -59.32 -42.61
CA ASP A 745 16.15 -58.12 -42.55
C ASP A 745 15.33 -56.85 -42.84
N ASP A 746 14.45 -56.86 -43.85
CA ASP A 746 13.53 -55.75 -44.14
C ASP A 746 12.54 -55.50 -42.97
N ALA A 747 12.06 -56.55 -42.30
CA ALA A 747 11.26 -56.42 -41.09
C ALA A 747 12.07 -55.81 -39.93
N ASN A 748 13.32 -56.26 -39.73
CA ASN A 748 14.24 -55.71 -38.73
C ASN A 748 14.56 -54.22 -39.01
N PHE A 749 14.79 -53.84 -40.28
CA PHE A 749 15.01 -52.45 -40.66
C PHE A 749 13.79 -51.55 -40.41
N LYS A 750 12.57 -52.05 -40.66
CA LYS A 750 11.32 -51.33 -40.33
C LYS A 750 11.20 -51.13 -38.81
N LEU A 751 11.30 -52.20 -38.03
CA LEU A 751 11.23 -52.13 -36.55
C LEU A 751 12.32 -51.24 -35.95
N MET A 752 13.55 -51.28 -36.47
CA MET A 752 14.63 -50.39 -36.03
C MET A 752 14.36 -48.93 -36.39
N THR A 753 13.79 -48.66 -37.58
CA THR A 753 13.39 -47.31 -38.01
C THR A 753 12.26 -46.75 -37.13
N GLU A 754 11.27 -47.58 -36.80
CA GLU A 754 10.17 -47.21 -35.89
C GLU A 754 10.66 -46.99 -34.46
N ARG A 755 11.57 -47.83 -33.96
CA ARG A 755 12.24 -47.63 -32.67
C ARG A 755 13.03 -46.32 -32.62
N ILE A 756 13.73 -45.94 -33.70
CA ILE A 756 14.43 -44.65 -33.79
C ILE A 756 13.43 -43.48 -33.75
N LYS A 757 12.36 -43.54 -34.57
CA LYS A 757 11.30 -42.51 -34.58
C LYS A 757 10.63 -42.37 -33.21
N SER A 758 10.26 -43.48 -32.58
CA SER A 758 9.65 -43.52 -31.24
C SER A 758 10.58 -42.92 -30.18
N ASN A 759 11.86 -43.29 -30.17
CA ASN A 759 12.86 -42.70 -29.27
C ASN A 759 13.00 -41.18 -29.48
N GLN A 760 12.95 -40.71 -30.73
CA GLN A 760 13.07 -39.28 -31.05
C GLN A 760 11.82 -38.49 -30.63
N LEU A 761 10.62 -39.02 -30.84
CA LEU A 761 9.37 -38.45 -30.30
C LEU A 761 9.36 -38.44 -28.75
N HIS A 762 9.79 -39.53 -28.11
CA HIS A 762 9.95 -39.62 -26.66
C HIS A 762 11.07 -38.73 -26.10
N LYS A 763 11.95 -38.18 -26.95
CA LYS A 763 12.91 -37.14 -26.57
C LYS A 763 12.25 -35.76 -26.64
N LEU A 764 11.64 -35.42 -27.78
CA LEU A 764 10.96 -34.13 -27.99
C LEU A 764 9.86 -33.90 -26.94
N ALA A 765 9.00 -34.89 -26.68
CA ALA A 765 7.95 -34.79 -25.66
C ALA A 765 8.49 -34.71 -24.21
N ARG A 766 9.77 -35.01 -23.98
CA ARG A 766 10.46 -34.74 -22.70
C ARG A 766 10.97 -33.31 -22.65
N GLU A 767 11.61 -32.84 -23.72
CA GLU A 767 12.11 -31.48 -23.85
C GLU A 767 10.96 -30.45 -23.74
N GLU A 768 9.82 -30.69 -24.42
CA GLU A 768 8.59 -29.89 -24.27
C GLU A 768 8.04 -29.92 -22.84
N LYS A 769 7.98 -31.10 -22.21
CA LYS A 769 7.51 -31.25 -20.83
C LYS A 769 8.38 -30.47 -19.84
N ASP A 770 9.68 -30.46 -20.04
CA ASP A 770 10.61 -29.80 -19.13
C ASP A 770 10.62 -28.26 -19.33
N VAL A 771 10.46 -27.78 -20.57
CA VAL A 771 10.19 -26.35 -20.85
C VAL A 771 8.86 -25.90 -20.21
N LEU A 772 7.80 -26.71 -20.28
CA LEU A 772 6.52 -26.40 -19.63
C LEU A 772 6.63 -26.34 -18.10
N LYS A 773 7.46 -27.19 -17.46
CA LYS A 773 7.75 -27.05 -16.01
C LYS A 773 8.44 -25.73 -15.71
N GLU A 774 9.43 -25.33 -16.51
CA GLU A 774 10.20 -24.10 -16.30
C GLU A 774 9.32 -22.85 -16.45
N GLN A 775 8.41 -22.85 -17.43
CA GLN A 775 7.37 -21.82 -17.57
C GLN A 775 6.43 -21.78 -16.36
N VAL A 776 5.90 -22.93 -15.91
CA VAL A 776 5.04 -23.01 -14.71
C VAL A 776 5.78 -22.52 -13.47
N SER A 777 7.04 -22.93 -13.26
CA SER A 777 7.86 -22.47 -12.14
C SER A 777 8.05 -20.95 -12.17
N THR A 778 8.34 -20.40 -13.35
CA THR A 778 8.53 -18.95 -13.54
C THR A 778 7.25 -18.17 -13.23
N LEU A 779 6.09 -18.67 -13.69
CA LEU A 779 4.78 -18.06 -13.39
C LEU A 779 4.44 -18.15 -11.90
N THR A 780 4.73 -19.28 -11.23
CA THR A 780 4.56 -19.42 -9.78
C THR A 780 5.38 -18.37 -9.02
N THR A 781 6.66 -18.19 -9.35
CA THR A 781 7.51 -17.18 -8.69
C THR A 781 7.03 -15.75 -8.96
N GLN A 782 6.46 -15.47 -10.14
CA GLN A 782 5.84 -14.17 -10.45
C GLN A 782 4.56 -13.93 -9.62
N VAL A 783 3.71 -14.94 -9.47
CA VAL A 783 2.51 -14.89 -8.63
C VAL A 783 2.87 -14.72 -7.15
N GLU A 784 3.89 -15.42 -6.66
CA GLU A 784 4.41 -15.26 -5.29
C GLU A 784 4.93 -13.84 -5.05
N ALA A 785 5.69 -13.27 -5.99
CA ALA A 785 6.17 -11.90 -5.92
C ALA A 785 5.01 -10.88 -5.93
N ALA A 786 4.00 -11.07 -6.78
CA ALA A 786 2.80 -10.24 -6.80
C ALA A 786 2.04 -10.32 -5.46
N ASN A 787 1.87 -11.52 -4.89
CA ASN A 787 1.24 -11.74 -3.59
C ASN A 787 2.02 -11.13 -2.41
N VAL A 788 3.32 -10.84 -2.56
CA VAL A 788 4.11 -10.07 -1.58
C VAL A 788 3.88 -8.56 -1.75
N VAL A 789 3.67 -8.07 -2.98
CA VAL A 789 3.31 -6.66 -3.23
C VAL A 789 1.90 -6.36 -2.72
N VAL A 790 0.92 -7.23 -3.00
CA VAL A 790 -0.47 -7.10 -2.52
C VAL A 790 -0.51 -6.99 -1.00
N ARG A 791 0.12 -7.92 -0.27
CA ARG A 791 0.18 -7.89 1.21
C ARG A 791 0.80 -6.62 1.78
N LYS A 792 1.79 -6.02 1.10
CA LYS A 792 2.37 -4.73 1.49
C LYS A 792 1.45 -3.54 1.23
N LEU A 793 0.58 -3.62 0.22
CA LEU A 793 -0.44 -2.60 -0.04
C LEU A 793 -1.61 -2.71 0.95
N GLU A 794 -2.08 -3.93 1.23
CA GLU A 794 -3.10 -4.22 2.25
C GLU A 794 -2.66 -3.74 3.64
N GLU A 795 -1.41 -4.02 4.04
CA GLU A 795 -0.87 -3.53 5.31
C GLU A 795 -0.76 -2.00 5.34
N LYS A 796 -0.33 -1.37 4.23
CA LYS A 796 -0.28 0.09 4.13
C LYS A 796 -1.68 0.71 4.21
N GLU A 797 -2.69 0.10 3.60
CA GLU A 797 -4.08 0.54 3.73
C GLU A 797 -4.56 0.42 5.18
N ARG A 798 -4.34 -0.74 5.84
CA ARG A 798 -4.67 -0.96 7.26
C ARG A 798 -4.05 0.10 8.17
N LEU A 799 -2.79 0.47 7.93
CA LEU A 799 -2.10 1.54 8.68
C LEU A 799 -2.74 2.93 8.43
N LEU A 800 -3.10 3.25 7.18
CA LEU A 800 -3.77 4.51 6.84
C LEU A 800 -5.18 4.59 7.42
N GLN A 801 -5.96 3.50 7.38
CA GLN A 801 -7.28 3.41 8.03
C GLN A 801 -7.17 3.62 9.54
N ASN A 802 -6.21 2.98 10.22
CA ASN A 802 -5.95 3.19 11.64
C ASN A 802 -5.55 4.65 11.97
N SER A 803 -4.72 5.27 11.13
CA SER A 803 -4.35 6.69 11.29
C SER A 803 -5.56 7.61 11.15
N LEU A 804 -6.42 7.36 10.15
CA LEU A 804 -7.62 8.15 9.89
C LEU A 804 -8.62 8.03 11.05
N ALA A 805 -8.90 6.82 11.53
CA ALA A 805 -9.75 6.56 12.69
C ALA A 805 -9.20 7.13 14.01
N THR A 806 -7.90 7.43 14.07
CA THR A 806 -7.27 8.13 15.22
C THR A 806 -7.51 9.63 15.12
N VAL A 807 -7.27 10.24 13.96
CA VAL A 807 -7.55 11.66 13.70
C VAL A 807 -9.04 11.99 13.85
N GLU A 808 -9.94 11.09 13.46
CA GLU A 808 -11.40 11.26 13.68
C GLU A 808 -11.76 11.31 15.17
N LYS A 809 -11.12 10.48 16.01
CA LYS A 809 -11.31 10.52 17.48
C LYS A 809 -10.76 11.79 18.09
N GLU A 810 -9.58 12.24 17.65
CA GLU A 810 -9.02 13.52 18.08
C GLU A 810 -9.92 14.69 17.69
N LEU A 811 -10.43 14.72 16.45
CA LEU A 811 -11.38 15.73 15.98
C LEU A 811 -12.65 15.74 16.84
N ALA A 812 -13.22 14.58 17.16
CA ALA A 812 -14.40 14.47 18.02
C ALA A 812 -14.13 14.99 19.45
N LEU A 813 -12.98 14.65 20.04
CA LEU A 813 -12.56 15.15 21.36
C LEU A 813 -12.33 16.67 21.36
N ARG A 814 -11.71 17.22 20.29
CA ARG A 814 -11.52 18.67 20.12
C ARG A 814 -12.85 19.41 19.93
N GLN A 815 -13.80 18.84 19.18
CA GLN A 815 -15.16 19.37 19.06
C GLN A 815 -15.90 19.36 20.41
N GLN A 816 -15.81 18.26 21.17
CA GLN A 816 -16.41 18.16 22.51
C GLN A 816 -15.80 19.18 23.48
N ALA A 817 -14.48 19.39 23.44
CA ALA A 817 -13.81 20.42 24.23
C ALA A 817 -14.26 21.84 23.81
N MET A 818 -14.32 22.13 22.51
CA MET A 818 -14.76 23.42 21.98
C MET A 818 -16.21 23.74 22.42
N GLU A 819 -17.13 22.80 22.30
CA GLU A 819 -18.53 22.99 22.70
C GLU A 819 -18.67 23.14 24.24
N MET A 820 -17.81 22.48 25.02
CA MET A 820 -17.71 22.65 26.47
C MET A 820 -17.15 24.04 26.87
N HIS A 821 -16.14 24.55 26.17
CA HIS A 821 -15.61 25.90 26.39
C HIS A 821 -16.62 26.99 25.99
N LYS A 822 -17.30 26.80 24.84
CA LYS A 822 -18.41 27.65 24.38
C LYS A 822 -19.56 27.69 25.39
N ARG A 823 -19.94 26.54 25.95
CA ARG A 823 -20.93 26.46 27.04
C ARG A 823 -20.49 27.24 28.28
N LYS A 824 -19.23 27.05 28.74
CA LYS A 824 -18.67 27.81 29.88
C LYS A 824 -18.63 29.32 29.62
N ALA A 825 -18.35 29.75 28.38
CA ALA A 825 -18.38 31.16 28.00
C ALA A 825 -19.80 31.75 28.10
N ILE A 826 -20.83 30.99 27.70
CA ILE A 826 -22.25 31.38 27.85
C ILE A 826 -22.64 31.44 29.35
N GLU A 827 -22.30 30.42 30.13
CA GLU A 827 -22.57 30.36 31.58
C GLU A 827 -21.87 31.51 32.33
N SER A 828 -20.63 31.84 31.95
CA SER A 828 -19.89 33.00 32.49
C SER A 828 -20.48 34.35 32.05
N ALA A 829 -20.99 34.47 30.82
CA ALA A 829 -21.63 35.68 30.34
C ALA A 829 -22.99 35.92 31.03
N GLN A 830 -23.76 34.86 31.31
CA GLN A 830 -24.97 34.93 32.13
C GLN A 830 -24.63 35.37 33.55
N SER A 831 -23.64 34.74 34.20
CA SER A 831 -23.20 35.14 35.55
C SER A 831 -22.74 36.60 35.62
N ALA A 832 -22.03 37.09 34.61
CA ALA A 832 -21.63 38.50 34.53
C ALA A 832 -22.84 39.45 34.37
N ALA A 833 -23.86 39.05 33.59
CA ALA A 833 -25.10 39.80 33.46
C ALA A 833 -25.91 39.83 34.76
N ASP A 834 -26.00 38.71 35.48
CA ASP A 834 -26.67 38.62 36.79
C ASP A 834 -25.96 39.49 37.83
N LEU A 835 -24.62 39.42 37.92
CA LEU A 835 -23.84 40.30 38.81
C LEU A 835 -24.04 41.78 38.47
N LYS A 836 -24.12 42.14 37.18
CA LYS A 836 -24.41 43.52 36.75
C LYS A 836 -25.80 43.97 37.20
N LEU A 837 -26.82 43.12 37.03
CA LEU A 837 -28.19 43.40 37.45
C LEU A 837 -28.30 43.53 38.98
N HIS A 838 -27.56 42.71 39.74
CA HIS A 838 -27.38 42.89 41.17
C HIS A 838 -26.71 44.22 41.53
N LEU A 839 -25.62 44.61 40.84
CA LEU A 839 -24.96 45.90 41.04
C LEU A 839 -25.89 47.09 40.77
N GLU A 840 -26.68 47.04 39.69
CA GLU A 840 -27.66 48.09 39.37
C GLU A 840 -28.75 48.18 40.45
N LYS A 841 -29.24 47.03 40.95
CA LYS A 841 -30.19 46.98 42.07
C LYS A 841 -29.61 47.57 43.36
N TYR A 842 -28.40 47.17 43.76
CA TYR A 842 -27.74 47.74 44.94
C TYR A 842 -27.43 49.23 44.78
N HIS A 843 -27.11 49.68 43.55
CA HIS A 843 -26.91 51.10 43.27
C HIS A 843 -28.20 51.92 43.39
N SER A 844 -29.35 51.37 42.98
CA SER A 844 -30.67 51.99 43.23
C SER A 844 -30.95 52.09 44.73
N GLN A 845 -30.81 50.97 45.46
CA GLN A 845 -31.02 50.94 46.91
C GLN A 845 -30.10 51.91 47.67
N MET A 846 -28.84 52.05 47.26
CA MET A 846 -27.93 53.03 47.87
C MET A 846 -28.34 54.47 47.55
N LYS A 847 -28.85 54.73 46.34
CA LYS A 847 -29.35 56.06 45.94
C LYS A 847 -30.65 56.43 46.68
N GLU A 848 -31.56 55.47 46.85
CA GLU A 848 -32.77 55.59 47.67
C GLU A 848 -32.40 55.87 49.14
N ALA A 849 -31.45 55.12 49.71
CA ALA A 849 -30.95 55.36 51.07
C ALA A 849 -30.29 56.74 51.22
N GLN A 850 -29.49 57.17 50.24
CA GLN A 850 -28.90 58.53 50.23
C GLN A 850 -29.98 59.62 50.18
N GLN A 851 -31.04 59.45 49.38
CA GLN A 851 -32.16 60.38 49.36
C GLN A 851 -32.89 60.43 50.70
N VAL A 852 -33.21 59.28 51.30
CA VAL A 852 -33.85 59.22 52.64
C VAL A 852 -32.96 59.88 53.70
N VAL A 853 -31.64 59.69 53.66
CA VAL A 853 -30.71 60.38 54.58
C VAL A 853 -30.71 61.90 54.35
N ALA A 854 -30.73 62.37 53.10
CA ALA A 854 -30.82 63.81 52.81
C ALA A 854 -32.15 64.42 53.29
N GLU A 855 -33.28 63.75 53.03
CA GLU A 855 -34.62 64.18 53.49
C GLU A 855 -34.71 64.21 55.02
N LYS A 856 -34.18 63.18 55.71
CA LYS A 856 -34.13 63.16 57.18
C LYS A 856 -33.19 64.22 57.74
N THR A 857 -32.04 64.47 57.12
CA THR A 857 -31.12 65.56 57.53
C THR A 857 -31.80 66.92 57.43
N SER A 858 -32.42 67.24 56.29
CA SER A 858 -33.17 68.49 56.09
C SER A 858 -34.35 68.64 57.07
N SER A 859 -35.09 67.56 57.34
CA SER A 859 -36.15 67.57 58.35
C SER A 859 -35.61 67.82 59.77
N LEU A 860 -34.43 67.31 60.10
CA LEU A 860 -33.81 67.46 61.43
C LEU A 860 -33.22 68.87 61.59
N GLU A 861 -32.66 69.46 60.54
CA GLU A 861 -32.28 70.88 60.48
C GLU A 861 -33.49 71.80 60.66
N ALA A 862 -34.62 71.49 60.01
CA ALA A 862 -35.85 72.25 60.14
C ALA A 862 -36.43 72.19 61.57
N GLU A 863 -36.43 71.03 62.22
CA GLU A 863 -36.83 70.91 63.64
C GLU A 863 -35.83 71.56 64.59
N ALA A 864 -34.52 71.51 64.31
CA ALA A 864 -33.51 72.23 65.08
C ALA A 864 -33.70 73.76 64.98
N TYR A 865 -34.08 74.27 63.80
CA TYR A 865 -34.41 75.68 63.60
C TYR A 865 -35.69 76.09 64.34
N LYS A 866 -36.77 75.30 64.26
CA LYS A 866 -37.99 75.50 65.06
C LYS A 866 -37.68 75.48 66.56
N THR A 867 -36.85 74.54 67.01
CA THR A 867 -36.44 74.39 68.42
C THR A 867 -35.69 75.63 68.91
N LYS A 868 -34.74 76.17 68.13
CA LYS A 868 -34.06 77.44 68.46
C LYS A 868 -35.05 78.59 68.60
N ARG A 869 -35.97 78.75 67.64
CA ARG A 869 -37.00 79.79 67.69
C ARG A 869 -37.91 79.64 68.93
N LEU A 870 -38.35 78.43 69.25
CA LEU A 870 -39.14 78.16 70.46
C LEU A 870 -38.34 78.43 71.75
N GLN A 871 -37.03 78.16 71.78
CA GLN A 871 -36.16 78.52 72.90
C GLN A 871 -36.03 80.04 73.06
N GLU A 872 -35.95 80.80 71.96
CA GLU A 872 -35.96 82.27 71.97
C GLU A 872 -37.31 82.82 72.47
N GLU A 873 -38.43 82.27 72.01
CA GLU A 873 -39.78 82.64 72.46
C GLU A 873 -39.99 82.29 73.95
N ILE A 874 -39.53 81.12 74.42
CA ILE A 874 -39.51 80.75 75.85
C ILE A 874 -38.64 81.71 76.66
N ALA A 875 -37.47 82.12 76.16
CA ALA A 875 -36.60 83.09 76.84
C ALA A 875 -37.26 84.47 76.94
N GLN A 876 -38.00 84.91 75.91
CA GLN A 876 -38.80 86.13 75.97
C GLN A 876 -39.97 86.03 76.97
N LEU A 877 -40.65 84.88 77.03
CA LEU A 877 -41.74 84.64 77.98
C LEU A 877 -41.24 84.59 79.43
N ARG A 878 -40.09 83.94 79.70
CA ARG A 878 -39.46 83.97 81.03
C ARG A 878 -39.18 85.40 81.49
N ARG A 879 -38.58 86.24 80.63
CA ARG A 879 -38.36 87.69 80.88
C ARG A 879 -39.65 88.52 80.99
N LYS A 880 -40.83 87.98 80.65
CA LYS A 880 -42.14 88.60 80.94
C LYS A 880 -42.65 88.14 82.30
N VAL A 881 -42.61 86.84 82.59
CA VAL A 881 -43.00 86.26 83.89
C VAL A 881 -42.14 86.81 85.03
N GLU A 882 -40.83 86.98 84.85
CA GLU A 882 -39.92 87.58 85.83
C GLU A 882 -40.22 89.06 86.12
N ARG A 883 -40.87 89.78 85.20
CA ARG A 883 -41.38 91.14 85.44
C ARG A 883 -42.73 91.11 86.15
N MET A 884 -43.67 90.28 85.71
CA MET A 884 -44.96 90.11 86.39
C MET A 884 -44.77 89.71 87.85
N LYS A 885 -43.87 88.75 88.14
CA LYS A 885 -43.55 88.33 89.51
C LYS A 885 -42.92 89.41 90.41
N LYS A 886 -42.29 90.44 89.83
CA LYS A 886 -41.81 91.60 90.60
C LYS A 886 -42.94 92.57 90.93
N ILE A 887 -43.96 92.65 90.07
CA ILE A 887 -45.17 93.44 90.29
C ILE A 887 -46.08 92.74 91.30
N GLU A 888 -46.22 91.41 91.22
CA GLU A 888 -46.98 90.57 92.18
C GLU A 888 -46.37 90.54 93.59
N LEU A 889 -45.10 90.92 93.77
CA LEU A 889 -44.40 90.92 95.07
C LEU A 889 -44.46 92.28 95.79
N ALA A 890 -45.08 93.31 95.19
CA ALA A 890 -45.37 94.57 95.86
C ALA A 890 -46.75 94.49 96.52
N GLU A 891 -46.79 94.53 97.86
CA GLU A 891 -48.01 94.26 98.62
C GLU A 891 -49.00 95.44 98.66
N THR A 892 -48.56 96.64 98.27
CA THR A 892 -49.41 97.84 98.21
C THR A 892 -49.34 98.58 96.86
N LEU A 893 -50.45 99.24 96.49
CA LEU A 893 -50.53 100.03 95.26
C LEU A 893 -49.56 101.23 95.28
N ASP A 894 -49.30 101.79 96.46
CA ASP A 894 -48.33 102.88 96.64
C ASP A 894 -46.88 102.40 96.48
N GLU A 895 -46.55 101.15 96.83
CA GLU A 895 -45.23 100.57 96.52
C GLU A 895 -45.06 100.31 95.03
N VAL A 896 -46.07 99.80 94.32
CA VAL A 896 -46.05 99.67 92.86
C VAL A 896 -45.82 101.06 92.22
N MET A 897 -46.60 102.06 92.63
CA MET A 897 -46.47 103.44 92.15
C MET A 897 -45.11 104.06 92.51
N ALA A 898 -44.57 103.80 93.70
CA ALA A 898 -43.26 104.29 94.12
C ALA A 898 -42.10 103.64 93.35
N GLU A 899 -42.20 102.33 93.09
CA GLU A 899 -41.22 101.55 92.33
C GLU A 899 -41.26 101.90 90.84
N GLU A 900 -42.45 102.06 90.24
CA GLU A 900 -42.59 102.62 88.89
C GLU A 900 -42.04 104.06 88.83
N LEU A 901 -42.39 104.93 89.78
CA LEU A 901 -41.82 106.28 89.85
C LEU A 901 -40.29 106.24 90.04
N ARG A 902 -39.73 105.21 90.67
CA ARG A 902 -38.29 105.01 90.81
C ARG A 902 -37.66 104.56 89.48
N GLU A 903 -38.25 103.59 88.78
CA GLU A 903 -37.79 103.11 87.47
C GLU A 903 -37.92 104.18 86.37
N TYR A 904 -39.01 104.96 86.37
CA TYR A 904 -39.15 106.14 85.50
C TYR A 904 -38.16 107.25 85.86
N LYS A 905 -37.92 107.54 87.15
CA LYS A 905 -36.87 108.50 87.56
C LYS A 905 -35.48 108.04 87.11
N GLU A 906 -35.12 106.77 87.31
CA GLU A 906 -33.84 106.21 86.87
C GLU A 906 -33.71 106.25 85.33
N THR A 907 -34.77 105.83 84.61
CA THR A 907 -34.85 105.86 83.15
C THR A 907 -34.75 107.28 82.58
N LEU A 908 -35.27 108.30 83.27
CA LEU A 908 -35.18 109.72 82.85
C LEU A 908 -33.92 110.43 83.35
N THR A 909 -33.08 109.80 84.18
CA THR A 909 -31.85 110.39 84.73
C THR A 909 -30.63 110.09 83.87
N CYS A 910 -29.70 111.05 83.77
CA CYS A 910 -28.49 110.95 82.96
C CYS A 910 -27.58 109.82 83.47
N PRO A 911 -27.24 108.80 82.65
CA PRO A 911 -26.38 107.70 83.07
C PRO A 911 -24.95 108.11 83.45
N SER A 912 -24.49 109.29 83.01
CA SER A 912 -23.13 109.77 83.23
C SER A 912 -22.95 110.59 84.53
N CYS A 913 -24.03 110.98 85.21
CA CYS A 913 -23.95 111.65 86.52
C CYS A 913 -24.95 111.16 87.56
N LYS A 914 -25.96 110.36 87.17
CA LYS A 914 -27.02 109.82 88.04
C LYS A 914 -27.81 110.87 88.86
N VAL A 915 -27.75 112.15 88.50
CA VAL A 915 -28.39 113.26 89.24
C VAL A 915 -29.27 114.13 88.35
N LYS A 916 -28.78 114.59 87.19
CA LYS A 916 -29.53 115.47 86.29
C LYS A 916 -30.38 114.67 85.30
N ARG A 917 -31.58 115.15 84.95
CA ARG A 917 -32.44 114.54 83.92
C ARG A 917 -31.77 114.54 82.53
N LYS A 918 -32.23 113.64 81.66
CA LYS A 918 -31.82 113.52 80.26
C LYS A 918 -32.40 114.66 79.42
N ASP A 919 -31.61 115.70 79.16
CA ASP A 919 -31.96 116.86 78.33
C ASP A 919 -31.03 117.06 77.11
N ALA A 920 -30.27 116.04 76.68
CA ALA A 920 -29.43 116.13 75.48
C ALA A 920 -29.14 114.78 74.81
N VAL A 921 -29.14 114.75 73.48
CA VAL A 921 -28.95 113.54 72.66
C VAL A 921 -27.68 113.62 71.81
N LEU A 922 -27.02 112.48 71.62
CA LEU A 922 -26.01 112.27 70.58
C LEU A 922 -26.67 111.77 69.29
N THR A 923 -26.62 112.56 68.22
CA THR A 923 -27.29 112.23 66.94
C THR A 923 -26.71 110.98 66.29
N LYS A 924 -25.39 110.74 66.41
CA LYS A 924 -24.70 109.58 65.82
C LYS A 924 -25.00 108.22 66.43
N CYS A 925 -25.61 108.17 67.62
CA CYS A 925 -25.92 106.89 68.29
C CYS A 925 -27.20 106.92 69.13
N PHE A 926 -28.02 107.97 68.99
CA PHE A 926 -29.28 108.24 69.69
C PHE A 926 -29.26 108.01 71.22
N HIS A 927 -28.09 108.14 71.85
CA HIS A 927 -27.94 107.99 73.29
C HIS A 927 -28.11 109.33 74.00
N VAL A 928 -28.96 109.32 75.04
CA VAL A 928 -29.44 110.52 75.73
C VAL A 928 -28.84 110.62 77.13
N PHE A 929 -28.33 111.80 77.45
CA PHE A 929 -27.65 112.20 78.68
C PHE A 929 -28.17 113.58 79.11
N CYS A 930 -27.61 114.20 80.16
CA CYS A 930 -27.81 115.62 80.39
C CYS A 930 -26.83 116.45 79.55
N TRP A 931 -27.25 117.65 79.18
CA TRP A 931 -26.48 118.62 78.39
C TRP A 931 -25.12 118.90 79.03
N ASP A 932 -25.07 119.09 80.34
CA ASP A 932 -23.84 119.37 81.08
C ASP A 932 -22.82 118.24 80.97
N CYS A 933 -23.22 116.97 81.02
CA CYS A 933 -22.31 115.84 80.87
C CYS A 933 -21.76 115.72 79.44
N LEU A 934 -22.60 115.94 78.42
CA LEU A 934 -22.16 115.91 77.02
C LEU A 934 -21.25 117.10 76.70
N ARG A 935 -21.62 118.30 77.13
CA ARG A 935 -20.83 119.52 77.00
C ARG A 935 -19.47 119.38 77.69
N THR A 936 -19.44 118.95 78.96
CA THR A 936 -18.19 118.74 79.71
C THR A 936 -17.27 117.75 78.99
N ARG A 937 -17.80 116.64 78.46
CA ARG A 937 -17.02 115.68 77.66
C ARG A 937 -16.52 116.25 76.33
N TYR A 938 -17.29 117.12 75.69
CA TYR A 938 -16.86 117.78 74.45
C TYR A 938 -15.72 118.80 74.70
N GLU A 939 -15.85 119.61 75.75
CA GLU A 939 -14.88 120.64 76.17
C GLU A 939 -13.57 120.01 76.69
N THR A 940 -13.66 118.97 77.53
CA THR A 940 -12.50 118.19 78.02
C THR A 940 -11.87 117.25 76.96
N ARG A 941 -12.28 117.36 75.69
CA ARG A 941 -11.87 116.52 74.55
C ARG A 941 -12.16 115.01 74.68
N GLN A 942 -12.89 114.57 75.71
CA GLN A 942 -13.37 113.19 75.91
C GLN A 942 -14.56 112.86 74.98
N ARG A 943 -14.38 113.08 73.68
CA ARG A 943 -15.39 113.09 72.60
C ARG A 943 -15.88 111.70 72.17
N LYS A 944 -16.13 110.81 73.13
CA LYS A 944 -16.70 109.47 72.94
C LYS A 944 -17.95 109.28 73.81
N CYS A 945 -18.99 108.68 73.23
CA CYS A 945 -20.27 108.42 73.86
C CYS A 945 -20.10 107.60 75.16
N PRO A 946 -20.61 108.05 76.31
CA PRO A 946 -20.47 107.32 77.58
C PRO A 946 -21.04 105.89 77.59
N LYS A 947 -21.97 105.55 76.67
CA LYS A 947 -22.68 104.26 76.65
C LYS A 947 -22.19 103.27 75.56
N CYS A 948 -21.64 103.76 74.46
CA CYS A 948 -21.23 102.91 73.32
C CYS A 948 -19.91 103.31 72.66
N ASN A 949 -19.14 104.23 73.28
CA ASN A 949 -17.81 104.67 72.85
C ASN A 949 -17.71 105.32 71.45
N CYS A 950 -18.80 105.43 70.69
CA CYS A 950 -18.85 106.13 69.39
C CYS A 950 -18.37 107.59 69.51
N ALA A 951 -17.52 108.03 68.58
CA ALA A 951 -16.95 109.37 68.57
C ALA A 951 -17.96 110.43 68.09
N PHE A 952 -17.89 111.65 68.67
CA PHE A 952 -18.81 112.73 68.35
C PHE A 952 -18.11 114.12 68.31
N GLY A 953 -18.48 114.93 67.32
CA GLY A 953 -17.99 116.29 67.06
C GLY A 953 -18.96 117.38 67.56
N ALA A 954 -18.71 118.63 67.14
CA ALA A 954 -19.46 119.80 67.59
C ALA A 954 -20.96 119.72 67.27
N ASN A 955 -21.28 119.25 66.08
CA ASN A 955 -22.65 119.21 65.54
C ASN A 955 -23.37 117.89 65.88
N ASP A 956 -22.71 116.98 66.61
CA ASP A 956 -23.23 115.62 66.87
C ASP A 956 -23.96 115.50 68.22
N TYR A 957 -24.06 116.58 69.00
CA TYR A 957 -24.82 116.62 70.25
C TYR A 957 -25.76 117.83 70.30
N HIS A 958 -27.03 117.59 70.65
CA HIS A 958 -28.08 118.62 70.67
C HIS A 958 -28.87 118.56 71.97
N ARG A 959 -29.34 119.72 72.43
CA ARG A 959 -30.19 119.82 73.62
C ARG A 959 -31.63 119.44 73.26
N LEU A 960 -32.23 118.58 74.07
CA LEU A 960 -33.65 118.22 73.98
C LEU A 960 -34.46 119.17 74.86
N TYR A 961 -35.33 119.94 74.24
CA TYR A 961 -36.31 120.77 74.94
C TYR A 961 -37.60 119.96 75.09
N LEU A 962 -37.77 119.35 76.25
CA LEU A 962 -39.02 118.70 76.65
C LEU A 962 -39.93 119.78 77.23
N SER A 963 -41.11 119.97 76.62
CA SER A 963 -42.17 120.79 77.22
C SER A 963 -42.64 120.15 78.53
N THR A 964 -42.81 120.98 79.56
CA THR A 964 -43.38 120.60 80.87
C THR A 964 -44.86 120.31 80.78
#